data_AF-A0A419N6A9-F1
#
_entry.id   AF-A0A419N6A9-F1
#
_cell.length_a   1.000
_cell.length_b   1.000
_cell.length_c   1.000
_cell.angle_alpha   90.00
_cell.angle_beta   90.00
_cell.angle_gamma   90.00
#
_symmetry.space_group_name_H-M   'P 1'
#
loop_
_entity.id
_entity.type
_entity.pdbx_description
1 polymer ?
#
loop_
_entity_poly.entity_id
_entity_poly.type
_entity_poly.pdbx_seq_one_letter_code
_entity_poly.pdbx_strand_id
1 'polypeptide(L)'
;MSHSLTLPDTRRRDPVFGWLGLILAAFVLLPSWSLDYGLLESTQDEILAAYGWSGLNLSLLWLIMPMALLFRARYAQRLEARRRHQFDAAWSVFCALFMIVSATLMGRGLGYGSILMFIALGAICSLALSRLEWLGGDRFVLGSLICIIALIGVFIIYPSIAIFIPMFTNEAGDFAPLAFMAVLGQSHILRVIWNSFLLCVAVGIGSTFFGLVLAIYTTRIAKRSAIIGRIFSILPIVTPPFIVGLGVTLMMGRSGYVTELMVDGFGLTNTNWLYGFTGIWLAQVLAFTPMAFMILDGAIKTIHPSLEEASYTLRASRWQTFHRVFLPLLKPALANAFLIVIVQSLADFSNPLVLGGNFDVLATQIYFYITGAQLDYQAASTLGVILLVFSLLVFCVQYMWIGKRSYVTISGKTSRGDVQPLPVTLVWGVTALLAIWIAFNALLYGSIFYGSFTVNWGVDYTLTFDNFTKLFGQGFSDGAWPSLLDTLLYAGIAAPITALFGLLIAYIVVRQQFRGKKTIEFSTMLCFAVPGTVAGISYILAFNSAPVYLTGTAAIVIISMVMRNVPVGIRAGIAGLGQLDKSLDEASLSLRAGSMRTVMYILLPLLRPAILSALIYSFVRAITTVSAIVFLVTPDTRVATAYILNRVEDGEYGVAIAYGSILIVVMLAIIFIFDYLVGEARISRSKAKTGQ
;
A
#
# COMPACT_ATOMS: atom_id res chain seq x y z
N MET A 1 7.17 -43.84 -45.62
CA MET A 1 7.83 -42.74 -46.37
C MET A 1 7.11 -41.44 -46.05
N SER A 2 7.63 -40.71 -45.06
CA SER A 2 7.08 -39.42 -44.61
C SER A 2 7.83 -38.28 -45.30
N HIS A 3 7.20 -37.65 -46.28
CA HIS A 3 7.66 -36.34 -46.72
C HIS A 3 7.18 -35.30 -45.69
N SER A 4 8.01 -35.06 -44.68
CA SER A 4 7.92 -33.85 -43.86
C SER A 4 8.20 -32.67 -44.79
N LEU A 5 7.17 -31.85 -45.03
CA LEU A 5 7.32 -30.50 -45.57
C LEU A 5 8.19 -29.69 -44.61
N THR A 6 9.49 -29.71 -44.85
CA THR A 6 10.45 -28.76 -44.28
C THR A 6 10.12 -27.39 -44.86
N LEU A 7 9.36 -26.59 -44.10
CA LEU A 7 9.31 -25.15 -44.33
C LEU A 7 10.76 -24.62 -44.36
N PRO A 8 11.10 -23.68 -45.25
CA PRO A 8 12.45 -23.13 -45.30
C PRO A 8 12.78 -22.51 -43.95
N ASP A 9 13.92 -22.91 -43.38
CA ASP A 9 14.52 -22.30 -42.20
C ASP A 9 14.98 -20.90 -42.59
N THR A 10 14.04 -19.94 -42.60
CA THR A 10 14.39 -18.52 -42.65
C THR A 10 15.33 -18.31 -41.47
N ARG A 11 16.61 -17.99 -41.73
CA ARG A 11 17.62 -17.65 -40.71
C ARG A 11 17.07 -16.51 -39.85
N ARG A 12 16.24 -16.83 -38.86
CA ARG A 12 15.67 -15.85 -37.94
C ARG A 12 16.83 -15.40 -37.07
N ARG A 13 17.28 -14.16 -37.32
CA ARG A 13 18.30 -13.50 -36.50
C ARG A 13 17.92 -13.67 -35.03
N ASP A 14 18.89 -14.06 -34.21
CA ASP A 14 18.68 -14.29 -32.78
C ASP A 14 18.07 -13.02 -32.15
N PRO A 15 16.90 -13.09 -31.47
CA PRO A 15 16.23 -11.92 -30.91
C PRO A 15 17.09 -11.09 -29.95
N VAL A 16 18.17 -11.66 -29.40
CA VAL A 16 19.18 -10.90 -28.64
C VAL A 16 19.76 -9.73 -29.44
N PHE A 17 19.93 -9.86 -30.76
CA PHE A 17 20.43 -8.77 -31.60
C PHE A 17 19.50 -7.56 -31.60
N GLY A 18 18.19 -7.77 -31.49
CA GLY A 18 17.22 -6.67 -31.36
C GLY A 18 17.36 -5.93 -30.03
N TRP A 19 17.54 -6.66 -28.93
CA TRP A 19 17.75 -6.06 -27.60
C TRP A 19 19.09 -5.33 -27.48
N LEU A 20 20.14 -5.84 -28.12
CA LEU A 20 21.42 -5.12 -28.22
C LEU A 20 21.30 -3.84 -29.06
N GLY A 21 20.50 -3.88 -30.13
CA GLY A 21 20.13 -2.67 -30.88
C GLY A 21 19.39 -1.65 -30.02
N LEU A 22 18.51 -2.09 -29.11
CA LEU A 22 17.84 -1.20 -28.16
C LEU A 22 18.83 -0.58 -27.15
N ILE A 23 19.83 -1.33 -26.67
CA ILE A 23 20.88 -0.79 -25.80
C ILE A 23 21.70 0.27 -26.54
N LEU A 24 22.07 0.02 -27.79
CA LEU A 24 22.77 1.00 -28.62
C LEU A 24 21.92 2.26 -28.83
N ALA A 25 20.65 2.09 -29.21
CA ALA A 25 19.73 3.21 -29.41
C ALA A 25 19.55 4.01 -28.11
N ALA A 26 19.39 3.34 -26.96
CA ALA A 26 19.25 4.00 -25.66
C ALA A 26 20.51 4.79 -25.27
N PHE A 27 21.70 4.26 -25.53
CA PHE A 27 22.96 4.95 -25.25
C PHE A 27 23.17 6.19 -26.12
N VAL A 28 22.76 6.11 -27.40
CA VAL A 28 22.96 7.19 -28.37
C VAL A 28 21.91 8.28 -28.22
N LEU A 29 20.64 7.91 -28.01
CA LEU A 29 19.49 8.82 -28.08
C LEU A 29 19.05 9.39 -26.73
N LEU A 30 19.51 8.83 -25.60
CA LEU A 30 19.13 9.31 -24.27
C LEU A 30 20.36 9.56 -23.38
N PRO A 31 20.27 10.54 -22.46
CA PRO A 31 21.28 10.76 -21.43
C PRO A 31 21.56 9.49 -20.63
N SER A 32 22.84 9.13 -20.52
CA SER A 32 23.27 7.98 -19.72
C SER A 32 23.42 8.36 -18.25
N TRP A 33 23.84 9.59 -17.98
CA TRP A 33 23.90 10.15 -16.63
C TRP A 33 22.61 10.91 -16.30
N SER A 34 22.30 11.01 -15.00
CA SER A 34 21.16 11.77 -14.51
C SER A 34 21.29 13.26 -14.85
N LEU A 35 20.14 13.89 -15.05
CA LEU A 35 20.02 15.34 -15.24
C LEU A 35 19.42 15.94 -13.96
N ASP A 36 19.95 17.08 -13.52
CA ASP A 36 19.50 17.74 -12.29
C ASP A 36 18.09 18.34 -12.44
N TYR A 37 17.75 18.85 -13.63
CA TYR A 37 16.46 19.48 -13.94
C TYR A 37 15.60 18.65 -14.92
N GLY A 38 15.99 17.40 -15.19
CA GLY A 38 15.27 16.53 -16.13
C GLY A 38 15.33 17.00 -17.60
N LEU A 39 14.73 16.24 -18.52
CA LEU A 39 14.88 16.47 -19.97
C LEU A 39 14.26 17.77 -20.50
N LEU A 40 13.27 18.33 -19.80
CA LEU A 40 12.51 19.49 -20.29
C LEU A 40 13.08 20.83 -19.82
N GLU A 41 13.74 20.85 -18.68
CA GLU A 41 14.25 22.09 -18.05
C GLU A 41 15.78 22.18 -18.08
N SER A 42 16.49 21.07 -18.34
CA SER A 42 17.95 21.09 -18.49
C SER A 42 18.36 21.85 -19.74
N THR A 43 19.48 22.56 -19.65
CA THR A 43 20.07 23.28 -20.79
C THR A 43 20.63 22.31 -21.84
N GLN A 44 20.82 22.78 -23.07
CA GLN A 44 21.39 21.96 -24.14
C GLN A 44 22.79 21.42 -23.78
N ASP A 45 23.61 22.23 -23.11
CA ASP A 45 24.96 21.85 -22.68
C ASP A 45 24.93 20.78 -21.57
N GLU A 46 24.02 20.88 -20.61
CA GLU A 46 23.81 19.85 -19.58
C GLU A 46 23.36 18.52 -20.19
N ILE A 47 22.41 18.59 -21.13
CA ILE A 47 21.92 17.40 -21.85
C ILE A 47 23.06 16.76 -22.63
N LEU A 48 23.87 17.54 -23.35
CA LEU A 48 25.03 17.07 -24.09
C LEU A 48 26.08 16.43 -23.15
N ALA A 49 26.37 17.06 -22.01
CA ALA A 49 27.31 16.53 -21.02
C ALA A 49 26.82 15.22 -20.40
N ALA A 50 25.50 15.03 -20.26
CA ALA A 50 24.91 13.83 -19.68
C ALA A 50 24.87 12.61 -20.62
N TYR A 51 25.10 12.80 -21.93
CA TYR A 51 25.24 11.67 -22.85
C TYR A 51 26.49 10.85 -22.54
N GLY A 52 26.36 9.53 -22.59
CA GLY A 52 27.48 8.65 -22.26
C GLY A 52 28.63 8.74 -23.26
N TRP A 53 28.35 9.14 -24.50
CA TRP A 53 29.33 9.29 -25.58
C TRP A 53 29.97 10.69 -25.67
N SER A 54 29.54 11.66 -24.86
CA SER A 54 30.06 13.05 -24.92
C SER A 54 31.51 13.16 -24.48
N GLY A 55 32.02 12.20 -23.71
CA GLY A 55 33.41 12.12 -23.28
C GLY A 55 33.85 10.70 -22.94
N LEU A 56 35.16 10.52 -22.70
CA LEU A 56 35.71 9.24 -22.24
C LEU A 56 35.37 9.03 -20.75
N ASN A 57 34.26 8.34 -20.50
CA ASN A 57 33.77 8.04 -19.15
C ASN A 57 33.43 6.53 -19.01
N LEU A 58 33.14 6.08 -17.79
CA LEU A 58 32.78 4.66 -17.55
C LEU A 58 31.48 4.25 -18.24
N SER A 59 30.59 5.18 -18.59
CA SER A 59 29.32 4.83 -19.22
C SER A 59 29.51 4.25 -20.63
N LEU A 60 30.64 4.50 -21.30
CA LEU A 60 31.03 3.78 -22.52
C LEU A 60 31.09 2.27 -22.30
N LEU A 61 31.52 1.82 -21.11
CA LEU A 61 31.52 0.39 -20.76
C LEU A 61 30.09 -0.16 -20.61
N TRP A 62 29.10 0.68 -20.31
CA TRP A 62 27.69 0.27 -20.26
C TRP A 62 27.16 -0.10 -21.64
N LEU A 63 27.75 0.45 -22.71
CA LEU A 63 27.49 0.03 -24.09
C LEU A 63 28.39 -1.14 -24.49
N ILE A 64 29.70 -1.06 -24.24
CA ILE A 64 30.68 -2.03 -24.75
C ILE A 64 30.47 -3.43 -24.13
N MET A 65 30.19 -3.51 -22.82
CA MET A 65 30.05 -4.78 -22.13
C MET A 65 28.87 -5.62 -22.64
N PRO A 66 27.63 -5.09 -22.76
CA PRO A 66 26.54 -5.83 -23.39
C PRO A 66 26.84 -6.22 -24.85
N MET A 67 27.52 -5.36 -25.61
CA MET A 67 27.86 -5.61 -27.02
C MET A 67 28.83 -6.78 -27.20
N ALA A 68 29.54 -7.22 -26.17
CA ALA A 68 30.32 -8.46 -26.19
C ALA A 68 29.47 -9.70 -26.58
N LEU A 69 28.15 -9.66 -26.32
CA LEU A 69 27.22 -10.71 -26.71
C LEU A 69 27.05 -10.85 -28.23
N LEU A 70 27.47 -9.87 -29.04
CA LEU A 70 27.52 -9.99 -30.51
C LEU A 70 28.55 -11.04 -30.96
N PHE A 71 29.69 -11.09 -30.29
CA PHE A 71 30.82 -11.95 -30.65
C PHE A 71 30.68 -13.39 -30.14
N ARG A 72 29.67 -13.66 -29.30
CA ARG A 72 29.38 -15.00 -28.76
C ARG A 72 29.17 -16.04 -29.87
N ALA A 73 28.64 -15.66 -31.04
CA ALA A 73 28.40 -16.57 -32.14
C ALA A 73 29.70 -17.18 -32.71
N ARG A 74 30.83 -16.49 -32.59
CA ARG A 74 32.15 -16.97 -33.02
C ARG A 74 32.81 -17.88 -31.97
N TYR A 75 32.57 -17.63 -30.68
CA TYR A 75 33.07 -18.49 -29.58
C TYR A 75 32.20 -19.75 -29.37
N ALA A 76 30.90 -19.67 -29.65
CA ALA A 76 29.92 -20.70 -29.30
C ALA A 76 29.77 -21.85 -30.31
N GLN A 77 30.51 -21.87 -31.43
CA GLN A 77 30.60 -23.10 -32.24
C GLN A 77 31.26 -24.27 -31.46
N ARG A 78 31.95 -23.98 -30.35
CA ARG A 78 32.68 -24.96 -29.52
C ARG A 78 32.02 -25.32 -28.17
N LEU A 79 30.97 -24.62 -27.73
CA LEU A 79 30.32 -24.88 -26.43
C LEU A 79 28.94 -25.50 -26.61
N GLU A 80 28.56 -26.41 -25.71
CA GLU A 80 27.20 -26.91 -25.55
C GLU A 80 26.19 -25.75 -25.48
N ALA A 81 25.08 -25.86 -26.21
CA ALA A 81 24.04 -24.81 -26.29
C ALA A 81 23.55 -24.33 -24.91
N ARG A 82 23.55 -25.22 -23.91
CA ARG A 82 23.17 -24.91 -22.53
C ARG A 82 24.14 -23.94 -21.84
N ARG A 83 25.44 -24.14 -21.96
CA ARG A 83 26.46 -23.25 -21.36
C ARG A 83 26.40 -21.84 -21.96
N ARG A 84 26.09 -21.74 -23.26
CA ARG A 84 25.88 -20.45 -23.92
C ARG A 84 24.74 -19.65 -23.29
N HIS A 85 23.59 -20.26 -23.04
CA HIS A 85 22.46 -19.56 -22.44
C HIS A 85 22.70 -19.20 -20.97
N GLN A 86 23.44 -20.03 -20.23
CA GLN A 86 23.88 -19.67 -18.88
C GLN A 86 24.79 -18.44 -18.89
N PHE A 87 25.74 -18.38 -19.84
CA PHE A 87 26.60 -17.22 -20.03
C PHE A 87 25.78 -15.97 -20.39
N ASP A 88 24.84 -16.07 -21.34
CA ASP A 88 23.99 -14.94 -21.74
C ASP A 88 23.21 -14.36 -20.55
N ALA A 89 22.64 -15.21 -19.69
CA ALA A 89 21.92 -14.78 -18.51
C ALA A 89 22.84 -14.14 -17.47
N ALA A 90 23.94 -14.82 -17.12
CA ALA A 90 24.91 -14.35 -16.12
C ALA A 90 25.58 -13.03 -16.55
N TRP A 91 25.95 -12.92 -17.83
CA TRP A 91 26.55 -11.71 -18.39
C TRP A 91 25.59 -10.52 -18.39
N SER A 92 24.31 -10.76 -18.69
CA SER A 92 23.28 -9.71 -18.66
C SER A 92 23.09 -9.16 -17.24
N VAL A 93 23.06 -10.04 -16.24
CA VAL A 93 23.00 -9.66 -14.82
C VAL A 93 24.27 -8.93 -14.39
N PHE A 94 25.44 -9.42 -14.80
CA PHE A 94 26.71 -8.76 -14.52
C PHE A 94 26.77 -7.34 -15.11
N CYS A 95 26.33 -7.15 -16.36
CA CYS A 95 26.27 -5.81 -16.97
C CYS A 95 25.35 -4.87 -16.19
N ALA A 96 24.17 -5.35 -15.77
CA ALA A 96 23.23 -4.55 -14.98
C ALA A 96 23.84 -4.15 -13.61
N LEU A 97 24.46 -5.10 -12.90
CA LEU A 97 25.14 -4.82 -11.62
C LEU A 97 26.32 -3.86 -11.81
N PHE A 98 27.11 -4.03 -12.88
CA PHE A 98 28.22 -3.16 -13.20
C PHE A 98 27.76 -1.72 -13.42
N MET A 99 26.64 -1.50 -14.12
CA MET A 99 26.06 -0.16 -14.30
C MET A 99 25.72 0.49 -12.95
N ILE A 100 25.06 -0.25 -12.06
CA ILE A 100 24.68 0.25 -10.72
C ILE A 100 25.92 0.59 -9.90
N VAL A 101 26.87 -0.36 -9.78
CA VAL A 101 28.09 -0.17 -8.98
C VAL A 101 28.95 0.96 -9.52
N SER A 102 29.13 1.04 -10.83
CA SER A 102 29.92 2.12 -11.45
C SER A 102 29.29 3.49 -11.26
N ALA A 103 27.96 3.61 -11.35
CA ALA A 103 27.26 4.85 -11.06
C ALA A 103 27.43 5.27 -9.59
N THR A 104 27.26 4.33 -8.64
CA THR A 104 27.47 4.59 -7.21
C THR A 104 28.90 5.01 -6.89
N LEU A 105 29.91 4.33 -7.44
CA LEU A 105 31.33 4.66 -7.22
C LEU A 105 31.72 6.03 -7.80
N MET A 106 31.06 6.47 -8.87
CA MET A 106 31.29 7.79 -9.45
C MET A 106 30.54 8.92 -8.75
N GLY A 107 29.63 8.61 -7.83
CA GLY A 107 28.74 9.60 -7.23
C GLY A 107 27.84 10.28 -8.26
N ARG A 108 27.56 9.62 -9.39
CA ARG A 108 26.71 10.15 -10.47
C ARG A 108 25.51 9.26 -10.69
N GLY A 109 24.35 9.86 -10.93
CA GLY A 109 23.09 9.13 -11.07
C GLY A 109 22.92 8.50 -12.45
N LEU A 110 22.11 7.46 -12.50
CA LEU A 110 21.67 6.78 -13.71
C LEU A 110 20.64 7.64 -14.44
N GLY A 111 20.89 7.95 -15.71
CA GLY A 111 20.01 8.74 -16.57
C GLY A 111 18.92 7.91 -17.24
N TYR A 112 18.08 8.57 -18.06
CA TYR A 112 16.95 7.95 -18.74
C TYR A 112 17.34 6.79 -19.67
N GLY A 113 18.53 6.85 -20.30
CA GLY A 113 19.04 5.78 -21.15
C GLY A 113 19.22 4.46 -20.39
N SER A 114 19.56 4.52 -19.11
CA SER A 114 19.76 3.33 -18.27
C SER A 114 18.48 2.50 -18.12
N ILE A 115 17.30 3.13 -18.11
CA ILE A 115 16.01 2.44 -17.97
C ILE A 115 15.79 1.46 -19.13
N LEU A 116 16.00 1.93 -20.37
CA LEU A 116 15.88 1.09 -21.57
C LEU A 116 16.97 0.00 -21.61
N MET A 117 18.17 0.31 -21.11
CA MET A 117 19.23 -0.69 -20.99
C MET A 117 18.87 -1.80 -20.01
N PHE A 118 18.34 -1.47 -18.83
CA PHE A 118 17.87 -2.49 -17.87
C PHE A 118 16.72 -3.33 -18.43
N ILE A 119 15.78 -2.72 -19.17
CA ILE A 119 14.72 -3.46 -19.86
C ILE A 119 15.32 -4.44 -20.89
N ALA A 120 16.28 -3.98 -21.70
CA ALA A 120 16.93 -4.83 -22.69
C ALA A 120 17.74 -5.97 -22.06
N LEU A 121 18.52 -5.69 -21.02
CA LEU A 121 19.29 -6.70 -20.27
C LEU A 121 18.37 -7.71 -19.58
N GLY A 122 17.26 -7.24 -18.99
CA GLY A 122 16.23 -8.10 -18.42
C GLY A 122 15.57 -9.00 -19.47
N ALA A 123 15.31 -8.47 -20.67
CA ALA A 123 14.75 -9.25 -21.78
C ALA A 123 15.74 -10.29 -22.33
N ILE A 124 17.03 -9.95 -22.44
CA ILE A 124 18.09 -10.91 -22.81
C ILE A 124 18.19 -12.01 -21.75
N CYS A 125 18.16 -11.65 -20.46
CA CYS A 125 18.18 -12.60 -19.36
C CYS A 125 16.95 -13.53 -19.38
N SER A 126 15.75 -12.98 -19.55
CA SER A 126 14.51 -13.78 -19.70
C SER A 126 14.58 -14.74 -20.87
N LEU A 127 15.06 -14.28 -22.04
CA LEU A 127 15.21 -15.12 -23.22
C LEU A 127 16.23 -16.25 -22.97
N ALA A 128 17.36 -15.95 -22.34
CA ALA A 128 18.38 -16.92 -22.00
C ALA A 128 17.84 -18.00 -21.04
N LEU A 129 17.15 -17.59 -19.96
CA LEU A 129 16.50 -18.50 -19.01
C LEU A 129 15.39 -19.34 -19.66
N SER A 130 14.63 -18.75 -20.60
CA SER A 130 13.58 -19.49 -21.32
C SER A 130 14.16 -20.62 -22.17
N ARG A 131 15.33 -20.42 -22.79
CA ARG A 131 16.04 -21.44 -23.57
C ARG A 131 16.70 -22.50 -22.69
N LEU A 132 16.87 -22.23 -21.40
CA LEU A 132 17.30 -23.20 -20.39
C LEU A 132 16.15 -24.01 -19.80
N GLU A 133 14.93 -23.84 -20.33
CA GLU A 133 13.69 -24.51 -19.90
C GLU A 133 13.34 -24.25 -18.42
N TRP A 134 13.86 -23.17 -17.84
CA TRP A 134 13.39 -22.71 -16.53
C TRP A 134 11.91 -22.34 -16.62
N LEU A 135 11.12 -22.75 -15.61
CA LEU A 135 9.67 -22.50 -15.58
C LEU A 135 8.95 -22.97 -16.87
N GLY A 136 9.39 -24.10 -17.44
CA GLY A 136 8.81 -24.65 -18.66
C GLY A 136 9.14 -23.86 -19.93
N GLY A 137 10.11 -22.95 -19.88
CA GLY A 137 10.55 -22.15 -21.02
C GLY A 137 9.63 -20.99 -21.40
N ASP A 138 8.70 -20.61 -20.52
CA ASP A 138 7.77 -19.51 -20.79
C ASP A 138 8.44 -18.13 -20.58
N ARG A 139 8.63 -17.42 -21.70
CA ARG A 139 9.28 -16.09 -21.74
C ARG A 139 8.50 -15.02 -20.99
N PHE A 140 7.17 -15.09 -21.00
CA PHE A 140 6.33 -14.11 -20.32
C PHE A 140 6.45 -14.30 -18.81
N VAL A 141 6.29 -15.53 -18.33
CA VAL A 141 6.42 -15.83 -16.89
C VAL A 141 7.79 -15.44 -16.36
N LEU A 142 8.87 -15.81 -17.06
CA LEU A 142 10.23 -15.44 -16.66
C LEU A 142 10.47 -13.93 -16.71
N GLY A 143 9.99 -13.24 -17.75
CA GLY A 143 10.12 -11.79 -17.86
C GLY A 143 9.38 -11.05 -16.73
N SER A 144 8.15 -11.49 -16.43
CA SER A 144 7.36 -10.96 -15.32
C SER A 144 8.02 -11.22 -13.97
N LEU A 145 8.59 -12.42 -13.76
CA LEU A 145 9.31 -12.76 -12.54
C LEU A 145 10.54 -11.88 -12.33
N ILE A 146 11.37 -11.68 -13.36
CA ILE A 146 12.55 -10.80 -13.30
C ILE A 146 12.12 -9.36 -13.00
N CYS A 147 11.07 -8.87 -13.67
CA CYS A 147 10.53 -7.53 -13.44
C CYS A 147 10.05 -7.35 -11.99
N ILE A 148 9.32 -8.32 -11.45
CA ILE A 148 8.84 -8.30 -10.06
C ILE A 148 10.01 -8.29 -9.08
N ILE A 149 11.00 -9.16 -9.28
CA ILE A 149 12.18 -9.23 -8.41
C ILE A 149 12.96 -7.90 -8.46
N ALA A 150 13.14 -7.32 -9.65
CA ALA A 150 13.83 -6.05 -9.82
C ALA A 150 13.09 -4.90 -9.12
N LEU A 151 11.77 -4.77 -9.33
CA LEU A 151 10.96 -3.72 -8.71
C LEU A 151 10.90 -3.85 -7.18
N ILE A 152 10.73 -5.07 -6.66
CA ILE A 152 10.76 -5.31 -5.22
C ILE A 152 12.16 -5.02 -4.64
N GLY A 153 13.20 -5.44 -5.36
CA GLY A 153 14.59 -5.18 -4.98
C GLY A 153 14.88 -3.68 -4.87
N VAL A 154 14.54 -2.92 -5.90
CA VAL A 154 14.86 -1.48 -6.00
C VAL A 154 13.98 -0.62 -5.12
N PHE A 155 12.67 -0.87 -5.04
CA PHE A 155 11.74 0.06 -4.39
C PHE A 155 11.24 -0.39 -3.01
N ILE A 156 11.63 -1.57 -2.55
CA ILE A 156 11.27 -2.05 -1.20
C ILE A 156 12.51 -2.45 -0.43
N ILE A 157 13.27 -3.42 -0.96
CA ILE A 157 14.42 -3.97 -0.24
C ILE A 157 15.52 -2.93 -0.10
N TYR A 158 15.89 -2.23 -1.19
CA TYR A 158 16.96 -1.23 -1.16
C TYR A 158 16.66 -0.07 -0.19
N PRO A 159 15.49 0.60 -0.22
CA PRO A 159 15.11 1.58 0.81
C PRO A 159 15.15 1.01 2.22
N SER A 160 14.56 -0.18 2.43
CA SER A 160 14.54 -0.81 3.74
C SER A 160 15.94 -1.12 4.27
N ILE A 161 16.94 -1.31 3.41
CA ILE A 161 18.35 -1.45 3.80
C ILE A 161 18.99 -0.08 4.02
N ALA A 162 18.68 0.91 3.18
CA ALA A 162 19.26 2.25 3.23
C ALA A 162 19.04 2.94 4.58
N ILE A 163 17.90 2.70 5.25
CA ILE A 163 17.63 3.26 6.59
C ILE A 163 18.60 2.75 7.66
N PHE A 164 19.26 1.60 7.47
CA PHE A 164 20.26 1.13 8.42
C PHE A 164 21.59 1.88 8.30
N ILE A 165 21.86 2.54 7.17
CA ILE A 165 23.16 3.20 6.94
C ILE A 165 23.36 4.34 7.94
N PRO A 166 22.46 5.34 8.07
CA PRO A 166 22.70 6.44 8.99
C PRO A 166 22.67 6.03 10.47
N MET A 167 22.02 4.91 10.79
CA MET A 167 22.01 4.35 12.16
C MET A 167 23.42 3.97 12.64
N PHE A 168 24.33 3.63 11.73
CA PHE A 168 25.72 3.25 12.02
C PHE A 168 26.73 4.30 11.59
N THR A 169 26.31 5.55 11.36
CA THR A 169 27.22 6.65 11.04
C THR A 169 27.08 7.79 12.04
N ASN A 170 28.15 8.55 12.27
CA ASN A 170 28.09 9.81 13.03
C ASN A 170 27.64 10.98 12.14
N GLU A 171 27.49 12.18 12.72
CA GLU A 171 27.18 13.43 11.98
C GLU A 171 28.23 13.77 10.90
N ALA A 172 29.48 13.31 11.05
CA ALA A 172 30.55 13.51 10.07
C ALA A 172 30.51 12.50 8.90
N GLY A 173 29.62 11.50 8.96
CA GLY A 173 29.50 10.42 7.97
C GLY A 173 30.46 9.24 8.18
N ASP A 174 31.25 9.24 9.26
CA ASP A 174 32.13 8.12 9.61
C ASP A 174 31.34 6.95 10.19
N PHE A 175 31.82 5.74 9.95
CA PHE A 175 31.24 4.52 10.52
C PHE A 175 31.39 4.50 12.06
N ALA A 176 30.26 4.59 12.75
CA ALA A 176 30.14 4.64 14.20
C ALA A 176 29.12 3.59 14.68
N PRO A 177 29.54 2.33 14.90
CA PRO A 177 28.62 1.21 15.15
C PRO A 177 27.83 1.32 16.47
N LEU A 178 28.28 2.14 17.41
CA LEU A 178 27.64 2.32 18.73
C LEU A 178 26.82 3.61 18.82
N ALA A 179 26.76 4.42 17.76
CA ALA A 179 26.13 5.74 17.78
C ALA A 179 24.62 5.66 18.09
N PHE A 180 23.94 4.61 17.57
CA PHE A 180 22.53 4.35 17.88
C PHE A 180 22.27 4.09 19.38
N MET A 181 23.25 3.60 20.14
CA MET A 181 23.07 3.38 21.59
C MET A 181 22.98 4.68 22.36
N ALA A 182 23.66 5.74 21.90
CA ALA A 182 23.53 7.07 22.49
C ALA A 182 22.10 7.62 22.32
N VAL A 183 21.48 7.38 21.16
CA VAL A 183 20.08 7.74 20.89
C VAL A 183 19.14 6.93 21.79
N LEU A 184 19.35 5.61 21.88
CA LEU A 184 18.54 4.71 22.72
C LEU A 184 18.70 4.97 24.22
N GLY A 185 19.83 5.52 24.65
CA GLY A 185 20.08 5.88 26.05
C GLY A 185 19.26 7.08 26.53
N GLN A 186 18.64 7.84 25.62
CA GLN A 186 17.83 9.01 25.97
C GLN A 186 16.49 8.57 26.60
N SER A 187 16.19 9.11 27.79
CA SER A 187 14.96 8.77 28.54
C SER A 187 13.68 9.11 27.77
N HIS A 188 13.70 10.19 26.99
CA HIS A 188 12.60 10.58 26.12
C HIS A 188 12.33 9.52 25.04
N ILE A 189 13.36 9.03 24.34
CA ILE A 189 13.23 8.00 23.29
C ILE A 189 12.61 6.70 23.83
N LEU A 190 13.03 6.24 25.01
CA LEU A 190 12.43 5.07 25.64
C LEU A 190 10.94 5.26 25.96
N ARG A 191 10.55 6.47 26.39
CA ARG A 191 9.14 6.83 26.58
C ARG A 191 8.37 6.79 25.26
N VAL A 192 8.92 7.32 24.18
CA VAL A 192 8.29 7.30 22.83
C VAL A 192 8.06 5.87 22.34
N ILE A 193 9.03 4.97 22.52
CA ILE A 193 8.90 3.55 22.18
C ILE A 193 7.75 2.91 22.98
N TRP A 194 7.71 3.16 24.29
CA TRP A 194 6.70 2.59 25.17
C TRP A 194 5.29 3.14 24.89
N ASN A 195 5.19 4.45 24.64
CA ASN A 195 3.96 5.13 24.24
C ASN A 195 3.38 4.51 22.96
N SER A 196 4.23 4.29 21.96
CA SER A 196 3.84 3.68 20.68
C SER A 196 3.32 2.26 20.87
N PHE A 197 4.00 1.47 21.70
CA PHE A 197 3.59 0.10 22.04
C PHE A 197 2.23 0.06 22.76
N LEU A 198 2.07 0.86 23.81
CA LEU A 198 0.81 0.90 24.58
C LEU A 198 -0.36 1.37 23.72
N LEU A 199 -0.14 2.41 22.92
CA LEU A 199 -1.14 2.95 22.01
C LEU A 199 -1.60 1.90 21.01
N CYS A 200 -0.67 1.24 20.31
CA CYS A 200 -1.07 0.29 19.27
C CYS A 200 -1.83 -0.91 19.83
N VAL A 201 -1.46 -1.40 21.03
CA VAL A 201 -2.19 -2.48 21.71
C VAL A 201 -3.61 -2.03 22.09
N ALA A 202 -3.75 -0.84 22.68
CA ALA A 202 -5.05 -0.32 23.07
C ALA A 202 -5.97 -0.07 21.87
N VAL A 203 -5.43 0.44 20.77
CA VAL A 203 -6.16 0.64 19.50
C VAL A 203 -6.53 -0.71 18.89
N GLY A 204 -5.62 -1.69 18.90
CA GLY A 204 -5.89 -3.06 18.48
C GLY A 204 -7.08 -3.67 19.21
N ILE A 205 -7.12 -3.54 20.54
CA ILE A 205 -8.25 -4.02 21.37
C ILE A 205 -9.53 -3.26 20.99
N GLY A 206 -9.49 -1.94 20.95
CA GLY A 206 -10.64 -1.08 20.68
C GLY A 206 -11.26 -1.36 19.31
N SER A 207 -10.47 -1.29 18.24
CA SER A 207 -10.98 -1.53 16.88
C SER A 207 -11.44 -2.97 16.65
N THR A 208 -10.80 -3.96 17.27
CA THR A 208 -11.25 -5.36 17.17
C THR A 208 -12.57 -5.56 17.90
N PHE A 209 -12.74 -4.93 19.07
CA PHE A 209 -13.99 -4.97 19.82
C PHE A 209 -15.13 -4.31 19.05
N PHE A 210 -14.98 -3.06 18.59
CA PHE A 210 -16.01 -2.39 17.81
C PHE A 210 -16.24 -3.07 16.46
N GLY A 211 -15.18 -3.57 15.81
CA GLY A 211 -15.28 -4.37 14.59
C GLY A 211 -16.09 -5.64 14.78
N LEU A 212 -15.94 -6.33 15.92
CA LEU A 212 -16.74 -7.51 16.29
C LEU A 212 -18.21 -7.15 16.49
N VAL A 213 -18.50 -6.06 17.20
CA VAL A 213 -19.87 -5.57 17.43
C VAL A 213 -20.57 -5.30 16.10
N LEU A 214 -19.90 -4.60 15.19
CA LEU A 214 -20.40 -4.31 13.84
C LEU A 214 -20.60 -5.59 13.02
N ALA A 215 -19.66 -6.52 13.08
CA ALA A 215 -19.72 -7.78 12.35
C ALA A 215 -20.89 -8.64 12.85
N ILE A 216 -21.08 -8.77 14.17
CA ILE A 216 -22.21 -9.50 14.76
C ILE A 216 -23.54 -8.85 14.35
N TYR A 217 -23.65 -7.52 14.43
CA TYR A 217 -24.88 -6.83 14.06
C TYR A 217 -25.27 -7.05 12.61
N THR A 218 -24.35 -6.79 11.69
CA THR A 218 -24.61 -6.85 10.24
C THR A 218 -24.85 -8.27 9.72
N THR A 219 -24.25 -9.29 10.35
CA THR A 219 -24.37 -10.68 9.89
C THR A 219 -25.43 -11.51 10.63
N ARG A 220 -25.71 -11.20 11.91
CA ARG A 220 -26.57 -12.05 12.77
C ARG A 220 -27.84 -11.37 13.27
N ILE A 221 -27.90 -10.04 13.28
CA ILE A 221 -29.04 -9.29 13.85
C ILE A 221 -29.86 -8.59 12.76
N ALA A 222 -29.19 -7.82 11.90
CA ALA A 222 -29.85 -6.89 11.00
C ALA A 222 -30.40 -7.58 9.74
N LYS A 223 -31.72 -7.49 9.53
CA LYS A 223 -32.37 -7.94 8.27
C LYS A 223 -32.49 -6.82 7.24
N ARG A 224 -32.98 -5.63 7.64
CA ARG A 224 -33.18 -4.45 6.76
C ARG A 224 -32.24 -3.28 7.06
N SER A 225 -31.85 -3.08 8.33
CA SER A 225 -30.94 -2.01 8.77
C SER A 225 -29.45 -2.28 8.50
N ALA A 226 -29.12 -3.46 7.95
CA ALA A 226 -27.74 -3.86 7.68
C ALA A 226 -27.03 -2.91 6.70
N ILE A 227 -27.79 -2.27 5.79
CA ILE A 227 -27.27 -1.30 4.84
C ILE A 227 -26.72 -0.07 5.57
N ILE A 228 -27.49 0.50 6.50
CA ILE A 228 -27.08 1.67 7.29
C ILE A 228 -25.85 1.32 8.13
N GLY A 229 -25.90 0.19 8.85
CA GLY A 229 -24.76 -0.29 9.63
C GLY A 229 -23.50 -0.44 8.78
N ARG A 230 -23.62 -0.99 7.57
CA ARG A 230 -22.49 -1.20 6.65
C ARG A 230 -21.94 0.11 6.08
N ILE A 231 -22.79 1.08 5.72
CA ILE A 231 -22.35 2.38 5.19
C ILE A 231 -21.53 3.11 6.25
N PHE A 232 -22.07 3.30 7.45
CA PHE A 232 -21.37 3.99 8.53
C PHE A 232 -20.12 3.23 9.02
N SER A 233 -20.07 1.91 8.82
CA SER A 233 -18.87 1.11 9.11
C SER A 233 -17.78 1.25 8.06
N ILE A 234 -18.10 1.55 6.80
CA ILE A 234 -17.12 1.62 5.71
C ILE A 234 -16.68 3.06 5.47
N LEU A 235 -17.50 4.05 5.83
CA LEU A 235 -17.23 5.47 5.65
C LEU A 235 -15.82 5.91 6.11
N PRO A 236 -15.30 5.48 7.28
CA PRO A 236 -13.95 5.86 7.70
C PRO A 236 -12.81 5.27 6.85
N ILE A 237 -13.07 4.30 5.96
CA ILE A 237 -12.07 3.82 4.97
C ILE A 237 -11.91 4.84 3.83
N VAL A 238 -12.98 5.56 3.51
CA VAL A 238 -13.03 6.53 2.41
C VAL A 238 -12.40 7.86 2.84
N THR A 239 -12.59 8.22 4.11
CA THR A 239 -12.04 9.44 4.71
C THR A 239 -10.58 9.23 5.09
N PRO A 240 -9.67 10.16 4.75
CA PRO A 240 -8.32 10.16 5.31
C PRO A 240 -8.33 10.06 6.85
N PRO A 241 -7.52 9.18 7.46
CA PRO A 241 -7.59 8.92 8.90
C PRO A 241 -7.49 10.16 9.79
N PHE A 242 -6.60 11.11 9.47
CA PHE A 242 -6.43 12.31 10.28
C PHE A 242 -7.59 13.30 10.19
N ILE A 243 -8.41 13.26 9.13
CA ILE A 243 -9.63 14.07 9.06
C ILE A 243 -10.64 13.58 10.11
N VAL A 244 -10.65 12.26 10.38
CA VAL A 244 -11.39 11.72 11.53
C VAL A 244 -10.83 12.30 12.83
N GLY A 245 -9.50 12.37 12.97
CA GLY A 245 -8.84 13.05 14.08
C GLY A 245 -9.26 14.52 14.24
N LEU A 246 -9.28 15.29 13.16
CA LEU A 246 -9.77 16.68 13.16
C LEU A 246 -11.26 16.76 13.56
N GLY A 247 -12.10 15.87 13.06
CA GLY A 247 -13.51 15.79 13.46
C GLY A 247 -13.68 15.52 14.96
N VAL A 248 -12.84 14.63 15.52
CA VAL A 248 -12.80 14.41 16.97
C VAL A 248 -12.33 15.67 17.71
N THR A 249 -11.33 16.39 17.21
CA THR A 249 -10.88 17.68 17.77
C THR A 249 -11.99 18.72 17.79
N LEU A 250 -12.79 18.83 16.73
CA LEU A 250 -13.92 19.76 16.68
C LEU A 250 -14.99 19.43 17.72
N MET A 251 -15.26 18.15 17.91
CA MET A 251 -16.31 17.69 18.79
C MET A 251 -15.90 17.72 20.26
N MET A 252 -14.68 17.25 20.56
CA MET A 252 -14.22 16.91 21.91
C MET A 252 -12.90 17.61 22.29
N GLY A 253 -12.37 18.49 21.44
CA GLY A 253 -11.18 19.27 21.75
C GLY A 253 -11.44 20.34 22.80
N ARG A 254 -10.43 21.20 23.03
CA ARG A 254 -10.50 22.26 24.07
C ARG A 254 -11.73 23.17 23.91
N SER A 255 -12.05 23.54 22.67
CA SER A 255 -13.20 24.38 22.31
C SER A 255 -14.31 23.57 21.61
N GLY A 256 -14.33 22.25 21.83
CA GLY A 256 -15.36 21.38 21.26
C GLY A 256 -16.64 21.43 22.09
N TYR A 257 -17.79 21.37 21.42
CA TYR A 257 -19.09 21.47 22.08
C TYR A 257 -19.37 20.32 23.06
N VAL A 258 -18.75 19.14 22.91
CA VAL A 258 -18.85 18.08 23.93
C VAL A 258 -18.07 18.46 25.17
N THR A 259 -16.88 19.03 25.02
CA THR A 259 -16.08 19.50 26.16
C THR A 259 -16.76 20.66 26.86
N GLU A 260 -17.32 21.62 26.12
CA GLU A 260 -18.10 22.74 26.66
C GLU A 260 -19.31 22.23 27.45
N LEU A 261 -20.08 21.28 26.90
CA LEU A 261 -21.18 20.63 27.61
C LEU A 261 -20.70 19.90 28.87
N MET A 262 -19.50 19.32 28.88
CA MET A 262 -18.92 18.70 30.06
C MET A 262 -18.45 19.71 31.12
N VAL A 263 -17.97 20.87 30.69
CA VAL A 263 -17.61 21.98 31.58
C VAL A 263 -18.87 22.53 32.24
N ASP A 264 -19.88 22.88 31.44
CA ASP A 264 -21.12 23.52 31.92
C ASP A 264 -22.03 22.56 32.67
N GLY A 265 -22.16 21.32 32.18
CA GLY A 265 -23.07 20.32 32.74
C GLY A 265 -22.49 19.48 33.88
N PHE A 266 -21.17 19.21 33.86
CA PHE A 266 -20.53 18.29 34.81
C PHE A 266 -19.36 18.92 35.58
N GLY A 267 -19.07 20.21 35.38
CA GLY A 267 -18.02 20.93 36.12
C GLY A 267 -16.60 20.49 35.77
N LEU A 268 -16.37 20.01 34.54
CA LEU A 268 -15.05 19.57 34.10
C LEU A 268 -14.05 20.73 34.14
N THR A 269 -12.96 20.59 34.91
CA THR A 269 -11.93 21.64 35.05
C THR A 269 -10.80 21.52 34.03
N ASN A 270 -10.51 20.31 33.52
CA ASN A 270 -9.46 20.07 32.54
C ASN A 270 -10.04 19.91 31.13
N THR A 271 -10.02 21.00 30.36
CA THR A 271 -10.49 21.04 28.97
C THR A 271 -9.54 20.39 27.97
N ASN A 272 -8.32 20.02 28.37
CA ASN A 272 -7.31 19.37 27.51
C ASN A 272 -7.35 17.84 27.53
N TRP A 273 -8.39 17.24 28.08
CA TRP A 273 -8.50 15.79 28.28
C TRP A 273 -8.47 14.95 26.99
N LEU A 274 -8.75 15.54 25.83
CA LEU A 274 -8.69 14.85 24.55
C LEU A 274 -7.24 14.67 24.05
N TYR A 275 -6.37 15.65 24.24
CA TYR A 275 -5.03 15.59 23.64
C TYR A 275 -4.15 14.60 24.39
N GLY A 276 -3.36 13.84 23.64
CA GLY A 276 -2.52 12.76 24.13
C GLY A 276 -3.06 11.38 23.74
N PHE A 277 -2.83 10.40 24.61
CA PHE A 277 -3.22 9.01 24.38
C PHE A 277 -4.71 8.85 24.03
N THR A 278 -5.60 9.56 24.73
CA THR A 278 -7.06 9.44 24.61
C THR A 278 -7.56 9.84 23.23
N GLY A 279 -7.15 11.00 22.73
CA GLY A 279 -7.55 11.51 21.43
C GLY A 279 -6.99 10.67 20.30
N ILE A 280 -5.70 10.31 20.36
CA ILE A 280 -5.09 9.43 19.35
C ILE A 280 -5.80 8.08 19.33
N TRP A 281 -6.01 7.47 20.50
CA TRP A 281 -6.72 6.19 20.61
C TRP A 281 -8.12 6.28 20.01
N LEU A 282 -8.89 7.32 20.35
CA LEU A 282 -10.25 7.50 19.85
C LEU A 282 -10.27 7.67 18.32
N ALA A 283 -9.43 8.55 17.77
CA ALA A 283 -9.34 8.80 16.34
C ALA A 283 -8.93 7.54 15.57
N GLN A 284 -7.90 6.82 16.05
CA GLN A 284 -7.45 5.58 15.41
C GLN A 284 -8.45 4.44 15.54
N VAL A 285 -9.17 4.33 16.67
CA VAL A 285 -10.23 3.33 16.82
C VAL A 285 -11.33 3.58 15.79
N LEU A 286 -11.77 4.82 15.60
CA LEU A 286 -12.75 5.18 14.58
C LEU A 286 -12.24 4.90 13.16
N ALA A 287 -10.99 5.25 12.87
CA ALA A 287 -10.39 5.06 11.55
C ALA A 287 -10.13 3.59 11.19
N PHE A 288 -9.73 2.74 12.14
CA PHE A 288 -9.30 1.36 11.88
C PHE A 288 -10.31 0.27 12.23
N THR A 289 -11.39 0.60 12.95
CA THR A 289 -12.54 -0.30 13.17
C THR A 289 -13.09 -0.92 11.88
N PRO A 290 -13.26 -0.18 10.76
CA PRO A 290 -13.75 -0.75 9.50
C PRO A 290 -12.92 -1.93 9.00
N MET A 291 -11.60 -1.89 9.20
CA MET A 291 -10.69 -2.95 8.75
C MET A 291 -10.90 -4.23 9.56
N ALA A 292 -11.01 -4.10 10.88
CA ALA A 292 -11.35 -5.22 11.76
C ALA A 292 -12.75 -5.78 11.45
N PHE A 293 -13.73 -4.91 11.22
CA PHE A 293 -15.08 -5.27 10.80
C PHE A 293 -15.07 -6.14 9.54
N MET A 294 -14.37 -5.74 8.47
CA MET A 294 -14.34 -6.51 7.22
C MET A 294 -13.76 -7.92 7.39
N ILE A 295 -12.72 -8.06 8.22
CA ILE A 295 -12.11 -9.37 8.51
C ILE A 295 -13.08 -10.25 9.29
N LEU A 296 -13.74 -9.69 10.31
CA LEU A 296 -14.64 -10.42 11.19
C LEU A 296 -15.98 -10.74 10.51
N ASP A 297 -16.54 -9.84 9.70
CA ASP A 297 -17.73 -10.07 8.88
C ASP A 297 -17.54 -11.26 7.93
N GLY A 298 -16.39 -11.31 7.24
CA GLY A 298 -16.02 -12.43 6.39
C GLY A 298 -15.90 -13.74 7.18
N ALA A 299 -15.22 -13.71 8.33
CA ALA A 299 -15.04 -14.88 9.17
C ALA A 299 -16.35 -15.43 9.74
N ILE A 300 -17.24 -14.57 10.24
CA ILE A 300 -18.54 -15.00 10.79
C ILE A 300 -19.39 -15.71 9.72
N LYS A 301 -19.36 -15.23 8.46
CA LYS A 301 -20.09 -15.85 7.35
C LYS A 301 -19.59 -17.25 6.97
N THR A 302 -18.37 -17.63 7.37
CA THR A 302 -17.82 -18.98 7.14
C THR A 302 -18.21 -19.99 8.21
N ILE A 303 -18.74 -19.53 9.36
CA ILE A 303 -19.17 -20.41 10.45
C ILE A 303 -20.51 -21.04 10.08
N HIS A 304 -20.51 -22.36 9.98
CA HIS A 304 -21.67 -23.11 9.53
C HIS A 304 -22.76 -23.20 10.62
N PRO A 305 -24.04 -22.86 10.33
CA PRO A 305 -25.12 -22.86 11.32
C PRO A 305 -25.32 -24.20 12.04
N SER A 306 -25.02 -25.32 11.37
CA SER A 306 -25.18 -26.67 11.95
C SER A 306 -24.35 -26.91 13.22
N LEU A 307 -23.23 -26.19 13.41
CA LEU A 307 -22.42 -26.30 14.63
C LEU A 307 -23.18 -25.74 15.83
N GLU A 308 -23.97 -24.69 15.61
CA GLU A 308 -24.83 -24.11 16.63
C GLU A 308 -26.07 -24.97 16.87
N GLU A 309 -26.69 -25.50 15.81
CA GLU A 309 -27.82 -26.45 15.91
C GLU A 309 -27.44 -27.70 16.71
N ALA A 310 -26.27 -28.29 16.44
CA ALA A 310 -25.75 -29.42 17.19
C ALA A 310 -25.58 -29.10 18.68
N SER A 311 -25.14 -27.88 19.01
CA SER A 311 -25.06 -27.44 20.40
C SER A 311 -26.42 -27.37 21.09
N TYR A 312 -27.47 -26.93 20.37
CA TYR A 312 -28.84 -26.91 20.89
C TYR A 312 -29.42 -28.32 21.06
N THR A 313 -29.09 -29.27 20.17
CA THR A 313 -29.44 -30.69 20.35
C THR A 313 -28.82 -31.29 21.60
N LEU A 314 -27.61 -30.84 21.97
CA LEU A 314 -26.94 -31.17 23.22
C LEU A 314 -27.46 -30.35 24.43
N ARG A 315 -28.60 -29.67 24.29
CA ARG A 315 -29.25 -28.82 25.30
C ARG A 315 -28.40 -27.64 25.79
N ALA A 316 -27.46 -27.16 24.96
CA ALA A 316 -26.72 -25.95 25.30
C ALA A 316 -27.64 -24.72 25.27
N SER A 317 -27.47 -23.81 26.23
CA SER A 317 -28.14 -22.51 26.21
C SER A 317 -27.49 -21.57 25.19
N ARG A 318 -28.21 -20.54 24.72
CA ARG A 318 -27.66 -19.57 23.75
C ARG A 318 -26.33 -18.94 24.21
N TRP A 319 -26.17 -18.70 25.52
CA TRP A 319 -24.93 -18.16 26.09
C TRP A 319 -23.78 -19.18 26.04
N GLN A 320 -24.09 -20.45 26.29
CA GLN A 320 -23.15 -21.55 26.17
C GLN A 320 -22.73 -21.75 24.71
N THR A 321 -23.67 -21.76 23.77
CA THR A 321 -23.38 -21.83 22.32
C THR A 321 -22.49 -20.66 21.90
N PHE A 322 -22.81 -19.44 22.32
CA PHE A 322 -22.01 -18.26 21.99
C PHE A 322 -20.56 -18.36 22.53
N HIS A 323 -20.37 -18.71 23.80
CA HIS A 323 -19.03 -18.75 24.41
C HIS A 323 -18.21 -20.00 24.09
N ARG A 324 -18.86 -21.16 23.89
CA ARG A 324 -18.18 -22.45 23.71
C ARG A 324 -18.09 -22.89 22.26
N VAL A 325 -18.94 -22.38 21.38
CA VAL A 325 -18.94 -22.71 19.94
C VAL A 325 -18.56 -21.50 19.11
N PHE A 326 -19.36 -20.44 19.15
CA PHE A 326 -19.20 -19.29 18.25
C PHE A 326 -17.88 -18.50 18.48
N LEU A 327 -17.64 -18.02 19.70
CA LEU A 327 -16.45 -17.25 20.04
C LEU A 327 -15.14 -18.02 19.81
N PRO A 328 -14.98 -19.29 20.24
CA PRO A 328 -13.77 -20.07 20.00
C PRO A 328 -13.47 -20.28 18.51
N LEU A 329 -14.49 -20.47 17.68
CA LEU A 329 -14.34 -20.55 16.22
C LEU A 329 -13.89 -19.20 15.63
N LEU A 330 -14.28 -18.09 16.24
CA LEU A 330 -13.90 -16.74 15.80
C LEU A 330 -12.54 -16.26 16.32
N LYS A 331 -11.98 -16.87 17.37
CA LYS A 331 -10.67 -16.50 17.97
C LYS A 331 -9.53 -16.27 16.96
N PRO A 332 -9.33 -17.13 15.93
CA PRO A 332 -8.27 -16.90 14.93
C PRO A 332 -8.50 -15.63 14.11
N ALA A 333 -9.77 -15.34 13.76
CA ALA A 333 -10.13 -14.12 13.05
C ALA A 333 -9.98 -12.87 13.94
N LEU A 334 -10.33 -12.98 15.23
CA LEU A 334 -10.09 -11.92 16.22
C LEU A 334 -8.60 -11.62 16.37
N ALA A 335 -7.76 -12.64 16.49
CA ALA A 335 -6.31 -12.47 16.56
C ALA A 335 -5.76 -11.84 15.27
N ASN A 336 -6.23 -12.26 14.09
CA ASN A 336 -5.83 -11.65 12.83
C ASN A 336 -6.25 -10.18 12.72
N ALA A 337 -7.50 -9.85 13.06
CA ALA A 337 -7.99 -8.47 13.06
C ALA A 337 -7.20 -7.60 14.03
N PHE A 338 -6.93 -8.10 15.24
CA PHE A 338 -6.14 -7.43 16.26
C PHE A 338 -4.71 -7.12 15.79
N LEU A 339 -4.01 -8.11 15.26
CA LEU A 339 -2.63 -7.95 14.77
C LEU A 339 -2.56 -6.99 13.57
N ILE A 340 -3.53 -7.07 12.65
CA ILE A 340 -3.60 -6.14 11.51
C ILE A 340 -3.79 -4.70 11.99
N VAL A 341 -4.70 -4.46 12.94
CA VAL A 341 -4.93 -3.12 13.47
C VAL A 341 -3.69 -2.59 14.20
N ILE A 342 -2.98 -3.42 14.97
CA ILE A 342 -1.73 -3.02 15.63
C ILE A 342 -0.72 -2.48 14.61
N VAL A 343 -0.51 -3.21 13.50
CA VAL A 343 0.42 -2.78 12.44
C VAL A 343 -0.02 -1.43 11.85
N GLN A 344 -1.32 -1.23 11.64
CA GLN A 344 -1.84 0.03 11.10
C GLN A 344 -1.73 1.19 12.09
N SER A 345 -1.99 0.96 13.37
CA SER A 345 -1.85 1.97 14.43
C SER A 345 -0.39 2.40 14.60
N LEU A 346 0.52 1.44 14.58
CA LEU A 346 1.96 1.68 14.66
C LEU A 346 2.48 2.49 13.46
N ALA A 347 1.90 2.27 12.27
CA ALA A 347 2.25 2.96 11.04
C ALA A 347 1.53 4.31 10.84
N ASP A 348 0.60 4.66 11.73
CA ASP A 348 -0.13 5.91 11.65
C ASP A 348 0.69 7.05 12.24
N PHE A 349 0.88 8.05 11.41
CA PHE A 349 1.60 9.28 11.72
C PHE A 349 0.64 10.45 11.95
N SER A 350 -0.49 10.40 11.26
CA SER A 350 -1.29 11.57 10.98
C SER A 350 -2.23 11.92 12.14
N ASN A 351 -2.85 10.93 12.81
CA ASN A 351 -3.61 11.21 14.04
C ASN A 351 -2.71 11.64 15.21
N PRO A 352 -1.56 10.97 15.49
CA PRO A 352 -0.67 11.43 16.54
C PRO A 352 -0.13 12.84 16.36
N LEU A 353 0.14 13.28 15.13
CA LEU A 353 0.60 14.64 14.89
C LEU A 353 -0.46 15.69 15.29
N VAL A 354 -1.73 15.43 14.98
CA VAL A 354 -2.83 16.38 15.25
C VAL A 354 -3.30 16.32 16.71
N LEU A 355 -3.36 15.13 17.31
CA LEU A 355 -3.97 14.89 18.62
C LEU A 355 -2.96 14.59 19.73
N GLY A 356 -1.66 14.54 19.44
CA GLY A 356 -0.65 14.08 20.38
C GLY A 356 -0.40 14.99 21.56
N GLY A 357 -0.44 16.31 21.38
CA GLY A 357 -0.07 17.24 22.46
C GLY A 357 1.34 16.91 22.99
N ASN A 358 1.44 16.47 24.24
CA ASN A 358 2.70 16.05 24.87
C ASN A 358 2.95 14.52 24.82
N PHE A 359 2.12 13.77 24.08
CA PHE A 359 2.23 12.32 23.93
C PHE A 359 2.89 11.98 22.59
N ASP A 360 4.20 11.82 22.65
CA ASP A 360 4.99 11.49 21.47
C ASP A 360 4.99 10.00 21.18
N VAL A 361 4.91 9.66 19.90
CA VAL A 361 5.02 8.30 19.36
C VAL A 361 6.12 8.24 18.32
N LEU A 362 6.59 7.02 18.00
CA LEU A 362 7.73 6.81 17.11
C LEU A 362 7.52 7.49 15.76
N ALA A 363 6.31 7.36 15.19
CA ALA A 363 5.98 7.94 13.90
C ALA A 363 6.14 9.47 13.86
N THR A 364 5.69 10.20 14.89
CA THR A 364 5.81 11.68 14.94
C THR A 364 7.21 12.13 15.29
N GLN A 365 7.88 11.43 16.20
CA GLN A 365 9.24 11.79 16.58
C GLN A 365 10.21 11.63 15.41
N ILE A 366 10.03 10.57 14.62
CA ILE A 366 10.74 10.33 13.37
C ILE A 366 10.59 11.50 12.39
N TYR A 367 9.40 12.08 12.29
CA TYR A 367 9.13 13.26 11.45
C TYR A 367 9.88 14.49 11.97
N PHE A 368 9.77 14.80 13.26
CA PHE A 368 10.42 15.98 13.84
C PHE A 368 11.94 15.95 13.76
N TYR A 369 12.59 14.78 13.75
CA TYR A 369 14.04 14.68 13.51
C TYR A 369 14.47 15.02 12.08
N ILE A 370 13.53 15.03 11.13
CA ILE A 370 13.81 15.34 9.72
C ILE A 370 13.33 16.73 9.34
N THR A 371 12.19 17.16 9.86
CA THR A 371 11.60 18.48 9.55
C THR A 371 11.95 19.54 10.59
N GLY A 372 12.54 19.16 11.71
CA GLY A 372 12.97 20.08 12.77
C GLY A 372 14.13 20.99 12.37
N ALA A 373 14.51 21.89 13.28
CA ALA A 373 15.55 22.90 13.04
C ALA A 373 16.95 22.30 12.77
N GLN A 374 17.20 21.07 13.23
CA GLN A 374 18.42 20.32 12.93
C GLN A 374 18.03 18.96 12.35
N LEU A 375 18.52 18.70 11.13
CA LEU A 375 18.36 17.42 10.44
C LEU A 375 19.21 16.36 11.14
N ASP A 376 18.57 15.43 11.85
CA ASP A 376 19.23 14.31 12.51
C ASP A 376 18.82 12.97 11.85
N TYR A 377 19.50 12.64 10.76
CA TYR A 377 19.30 11.38 10.05
C TYR A 377 19.65 10.16 10.90
N GLN A 378 20.55 10.29 11.88
CA GLN A 378 20.98 9.19 12.73
C GLN A 378 19.87 8.81 13.72
N ALA A 379 19.29 9.80 14.42
CA ALA A 379 18.17 9.58 15.33
C ALA A 379 16.92 9.11 14.58
N ALA A 380 16.58 9.76 13.45
CA ALA A 380 15.44 9.36 12.62
C ALA A 380 15.57 7.92 12.12
N SER A 381 16.76 7.52 11.67
CA SER A 381 17.04 6.16 11.22
C SER A 381 17.00 5.15 12.37
N THR A 382 17.53 5.50 13.55
CA THR A 382 17.49 4.62 14.73
C THR A 382 16.05 4.33 15.14
N LEU A 383 15.20 5.36 15.26
CA LEU A 383 13.78 5.19 15.56
C LEU A 383 13.03 4.48 14.45
N GLY A 384 13.35 4.78 13.18
CA GLY A 384 12.77 4.12 12.01
C GLY A 384 13.07 2.63 11.97
N VAL A 385 14.29 2.22 12.28
CA VAL A 385 14.67 0.80 12.38
C VAL A 385 13.94 0.10 13.53
N ILE A 386 13.82 0.74 14.69
CA ILE A 386 13.06 0.17 15.83
C ILE A 386 11.59 -0.03 15.44
N LEU A 387 11.00 0.97 14.79
CA LEU A 387 9.63 0.93 14.30
C LEU A 387 9.44 -0.18 13.25
N LEU A 388 10.40 -0.33 12.33
CA LEU A 388 10.43 -1.39 11.32
C LEU A 388 10.53 -2.78 11.96
N VAL A 389 11.49 -2.98 12.87
CA VAL A 389 11.69 -4.26 13.57
C VAL A 389 10.43 -4.63 14.36
N PHE A 390 9.84 -3.68 15.10
CA PHE A 390 8.63 -3.93 15.86
C PHE A 390 7.45 -4.31 14.94
N SER A 391 7.26 -3.59 13.84
CA SER A 391 6.25 -3.92 12.82
C SER A 391 6.47 -5.31 12.20
N LEU A 392 7.72 -5.64 11.86
CA LEU A 392 8.09 -6.95 11.32
C LEU A 392 7.87 -8.08 12.32
N LEU A 393 8.13 -7.86 13.61
CA LEU A 393 7.86 -8.85 14.65
C LEU A 393 6.37 -9.14 14.76
N VAL A 394 5.53 -8.11 14.83
CA VAL A 394 4.06 -8.27 14.85
C VAL A 394 3.59 -8.99 13.59
N PHE A 395 4.11 -8.60 12.43
CA PHE A 395 3.78 -9.23 11.16
C PHE A 395 4.22 -10.70 11.08
N CYS A 396 5.42 -11.03 11.55
CA CYS A 396 5.92 -12.41 11.60
C CYS A 396 5.08 -13.28 12.55
N VAL A 397 4.70 -12.75 13.72
CA VAL A 397 3.78 -13.42 14.65
C VAL A 397 2.44 -13.68 13.97
N GLN A 398 1.90 -12.67 13.27
CA GLN A 398 0.67 -12.79 12.49
C GLN A 398 0.78 -13.89 11.42
N TYR A 399 1.85 -13.88 10.63
CA TYR A 399 2.07 -14.83 9.54
C TYR A 399 2.20 -16.28 10.06
N MET A 400 2.98 -16.49 11.12
CA MET A 400 3.19 -17.81 11.71
C MET A 400 1.93 -18.37 12.40
N TRP A 401 1.13 -17.50 13.03
CA TRP A 401 -0.08 -17.90 13.73
C TRP A 401 -1.21 -18.27 12.76
N ILE A 402 -1.39 -17.50 11.69
CA ILE A 402 -2.48 -17.71 10.70
C ILE A 402 -2.21 -18.92 9.81
N GLY A 403 -0.96 -19.18 9.42
CA GLY A 403 -0.59 -20.25 8.50
C GLY A 403 -0.90 -21.68 8.95
N LYS A 404 -1.30 -21.90 10.22
CA LYS A 404 -1.53 -23.23 10.80
C LYS A 404 -3.00 -23.60 11.01
N ARG A 405 -3.97 -22.72 10.70
CA ARG A 405 -5.39 -23.01 10.93
C ARG A 405 -6.27 -22.64 9.73
N SER A 406 -6.20 -23.48 8.71
CA SER A 406 -7.18 -23.53 7.63
C SER A 406 -8.52 -24.04 8.19
N TYR A 407 -9.43 -23.12 8.55
CA TYR A 407 -10.83 -23.45 8.79
C TYR A 407 -11.58 -23.40 7.45
N VAL A 408 -11.20 -24.28 6.52
CA VAL A 408 -12.07 -24.58 5.37
C VAL A 408 -13.20 -25.47 5.90
N THR A 409 -14.26 -24.84 6.41
CA THR A 409 -15.55 -25.48 6.70
C THR A 409 -16.47 -25.49 5.48
N ILE A 410 -15.98 -25.13 4.29
CA ILE A 410 -16.71 -25.37 3.04
C ILE A 410 -16.50 -26.84 2.67
N SER A 411 -17.22 -27.72 3.36
CA SER A 411 -17.62 -28.99 2.75
C SER A 411 -18.46 -28.65 1.52
N GLY A 412 -18.26 -29.32 0.38
CA GLY A 412 -19.03 -29.10 -0.86
C GLY A 412 -20.54 -29.36 -0.77
N LYS A 413 -21.10 -29.39 0.44
CA LYS A 413 -22.52 -29.48 0.75
C LYS A 413 -23.04 -28.08 1.07
N THR A 414 -23.87 -27.53 0.19
CA THR A 414 -24.64 -26.31 0.45
C THR A 414 -25.58 -26.56 1.63
N SER A 415 -25.31 -25.94 2.79
CA SER A 415 -26.30 -25.92 3.86
C SER A 415 -27.20 -24.71 3.75
N ARG A 416 -28.49 -25.00 3.82
CA ARG A 416 -29.61 -24.04 3.85
C ARG A 416 -30.12 -23.84 5.28
N GLY A 417 -29.26 -23.96 6.30
CA GLY A 417 -29.64 -23.70 7.68
C GLY A 417 -29.84 -22.21 7.95
N ASP A 418 -30.93 -21.85 8.62
CA ASP A 418 -31.11 -20.50 9.16
C ASP A 418 -30.10 -20.27 10.29
N VAL A 419 -29.54 -19.07 10.35
CA VAL A 419 -28.65 -18.68 11.47
C VAL A 419 -29.43 -18.71 12.78
N GLN A 420 -28.86 -19.39 13.78
CA GLN A 420 -29.54 -19.55 15.06
C GLN A 420 -29.57 -18.22 15.84
N PRO A 421 -30.66 -17.94 16.58
CA PRO A 421 -30.84 -16.67 17.27
C PRO A 421 -29.82 -16.50 18.40
N LEU A 422 -29.23 -15.31 18.46
CA LEU A 422 -28.31 -14.95 19.52
C LEU A 422 -29.04 -14.74 20.88
N PRO A 423 -28.30 -14.77 21.99
CA PRO A 423 -28.83 -14.38 23.30
C PRO A 423 -29.45 -12.98 23.27
N VAL A 424 -30.64 -12.82 23.84
CA VAL A 424 -31.41 -11.56 23.75
C VAL A 424 -30.64 -10.38 24.35
N THR A 425 -30.00 -10.56 25.51
CA THR A 425 -29.19 -9.52 26.15
C THR A 425 -28.01 -9.06 25.27
N LEU A 426 -27.37 -9.97 24.53
CA LEU A 426 -26.32 -9.61 23.58
C LEU A 426 -26.86 -8.82 22.41
N VAL A 427 -28.04 -9.19 21.89
CA VAL A 427 -28.68 -8.45 20.80
C VAL A 427 -28.97 -7.01 21.21
N TRP A 428 -29.54 -6.78 22.39
CA TRP A 428 -29.78 -5.44 22.91
C TRP A 428 -28.48 -4.67 23.13
N GLY A 429 -27.48 -5.29 23.75
CA GLY A 429 -26.17 -4.64 23.98
C GLY A 429 -25.47 -4.24 22.70
N VAL A 430 -25.39 -5.15 21.72
CA VAL A 430 -24.80 -4.89 20.39
C VAL A 430 -25.57 -3.80 19.65
N THR A 431 -26.91 -3.82 19.71
CA THR A 431 -27.74 -2.82 19.03
C THR A 431 -27.60 -1.45 19.67
N ALA A 432 -27.59 -1.35 21.00
CA ALA A 432 -27.40 -0.09 21.72
C ALA A 432 -26.01 0.51 21.44
N LEU A 433 -24.96 -0.32 21.52
CA LEU A 433 -23.59 0.11 21.24
C LEU A 433 -23.44 0.58 19.79
N LEU A 434 -24.07 -0.11 18.83
CA LEU A 434 -24.08 0.33 17.45
C LEU A 434 -24.84 1.64 17.25
N ALA A 435 -25.97 1.83 17.91
CA ALA A 435 -26.71 3.09 17.82
C ALA A 435 -25.86 4.26 18.31
N ILE A 436 -25.13 4.08 19.42
CA ILE A 436 -24.17 5.08 19.93
C ILE A 436 -23.05 5.32 18.91
N TRP A 437 -22.48 4.26 18.34
CA TRP A 437 -21.41 4.37 17.33
C TRP A 437 -21.86 5.15 16.08
N ILE A 438 -23.06 4.84 15.57
CA ILE A 438 -23.64 5.52 14.40
C ILE A 438 -23.93 6.99 14.74
N ALA A 439 -24.53 7.26 15.90
CA ALA A 439 -24.79 8.63 16.35
C ALA A 439 -23.49 9.44 16.48
N PHE A 440 -22.45 8.85 17.08
CA PHE A 440 -21.13 9.46 17.20
C PHE A 440 -20.52 9.76 15.83
N ASN A 441 -20.54 8.82 14.88
CA ASN A 441 -20.01 9.05 13.53
C ASN A 441 -20.83 10.09 12.77
N ALA A 442 -22.16 10.02 12.84
CA ALA A 442 -23.04 11.00 12.19
C ALA A 442 -22.76 12.42 12.71
N LEU A 443 -22.56 12.55 14.02
CA LEU A 443 -22.21 13.80 14.66
C LEU A 443 -20.80 14.27 14.22
N LEU A 444 -19.79 13.40 14.26
CA LEU A 444 -18.42 13.70 13.80
C LEU A 444 -18.37 14.21 12.36
N TYR A 445 -19.00 13.50 11.42
CA TYR A 445 -19.04 13.92 10.02
C TYR A 445 -19.90 15.18 9.85
N GLY A 446 -21.00 15.29 10.59
CA GLY A 446 -21.81 16.50 10.67
C GLY A 446 -20.99 17.72 11.10
N SER A 447 -20.13 17.59 12.09
CA SER A 447 -19.22 18.65 12.56
C SER A 447 -18.17 19.03 11.53
N ILE A 448 -17.62 18.07 10.78
CA ILE A 448 -16.67 18.37 9.69
C ILE A 448 -17.35 19.20 8.60
N PHE A 449 -18.54 18.78 8.16
CA PHE A 449 -19.29 19.52 7.14
C PHE A 449 -19.76 20.88 7.67
N TYR A 450 -20.35 20.94 8.85
CA TYR A 450 -20.80 22.20 9.44
C TYR A 450 -19.63 23.15 9.71
N GLY A 451 -18.55 22.63 10.30
CA GLY A 451 -17.34 23.40 10.63
C GLY A 451 -16.63 23.98 9.42
N SER A 452 -16.73 23.34 8.25
CA SER A 452 -16.18 23.91 7.01
C SER A 452 -16.79 25.27 6.62
N PHE A 453 -18.03 25.54 7.07
CA PHE A 453 -18.72 26.81 6.84
C PHE A 453 -18.62 27.77 8.02
N THR A 454 -17.87 27.48 9.08
CA THR A 454 -17.78 28.39 10.24
C THR A 454 -16.58 29.32 10.15
N VAL A 455 -16.71 30.55 10.67
CA VAL A 455 -15.59 31.52 10.72
C VAL A 455 -14.47 31.01 11.61
N ASN A 456 -14.79 30.66 12.86
CA ASN A 456 -13.82 30.13 13.79
C ASN A 456 -14.50 29.16 14.76
N TRP A 457 -14.26 27.88 14.59
CA TRP A 457 -14.88 26.84 15.40
C TRP A 457 -14.60 27.04 16.90
N GLY A 458 -15.65 26.95 17.73
CA GLY A 458 -15.55 27.14 19.18
C GLY A 458 -15.47 28.59 19.65
N VAL A 459 -15.54 29.57 18.73
CA VAL A 459 -15.56 31.00 19.05
C VAL A 459 -16.66 31.73 18.28
N ASP A 460 -16.68 31.58 16.95
CA ASP A 460 -17.64 32.21 16.05
C ASP A 460 -18.17 31.19 15.03
N TYR A 461 -19.40 30.73 15.27
CA TYR A 461 -20.12 29.78 14.42
C TYR A 461 -20.89 30.46 13.27
N THR A 462 -20.64 31.74 13.00
CA THR A 462 -21.24 32.44 11.85
C THR A 462 -20.88 31.72 10.55
N LEU A 463 -21.90 31.53 9.70
CA LEU A 463 -21.72 30.85 8.42
C LEU A 463 -20.97 31.75 7.44
N THR A 464 -19.91 31.23 6.84
CA THR A 464 -19.04 31.91 5.88
C THR A 464 -18.55 30.95 4.80
N PHE A 465 -18.22 31.51 3.64
CA PHE A 465 -17.50 30.82 2.57
C PHE A 465 -16.00 31.17 2.56
N ASP A 466 -15.51 31.92 3.55
CA ASP A 466 -14.14 32.43 3.58
C ASP A 466 -13.08 31.32 3.58
N ASN A 467 -13.33 30.19 4.26
CA ASN A 467 -12.43 29.04 4.21
C ASN A 467 -12.29 28.48 2.78
N PHE A 468 -13.38 28.47 2.02
CA PHE A 468 -13.41 27.99 0.64
C PHE A 468 -12.77 28.99 -0.33
N THR A 469 -12.97 30.29 -0.14
CA THR A 469 -12.32 31.34 -0.94
C THR A 469 -10.81 31.37 -0.67
N LYS A 470 -10.37 31.17 0.58
CA LYS A 470 -8.94 31.00 0.92
C LYS A 470 -8.31 29.80 0.21
N LEU A 471 -9.04 28.69 0.08
CA LEU A 471 -8.59 27.48 -0.60
C LEU A 471 -8.52 27.62 -2.13
N PHE A 472 -9.62 28.04 -2.76
CA PHE A 472 -9.79 27.96 -4.22
C PHE A 472 -9.85 29.31 -4.94
N GLY A 473 -9.87 30.42 -4.18
CA GLY A 473 -9.93 31.78 -4.73
C GLY A 473 -8.58 32.35 -5.16
N GLN A 474 -7.46 31.65 -4.90
CA GLN A 474 -6.11 32.08 -5.29
C GLN A 474 -5.76 31.78 -6.76
N GLY A 475 -6.69 31.18 -7.53
CA GLY A 475 -6.46 30.76 -8.91
C GLY A 475 -6.09 29.28 -9.03
N PHE A 476 -5.90 28.79 -10.27
CA PHE A 476 -5.59 27.37 -10.51
C PHE A 476 -4.12 27.02 -10.25
N SER A 477 -3.22 28.00 -10.25
CA SER A 477 -1.79 27.82 -9.97
C SER A 477 -1.45 27.81 -8.48
N ASP A 478 -2.32 28.38 -7.64
CA ASP A 478 -2.06 28.63 -6.23
C ASP A 478 -3.21 28.13 -5.33
N GLY A 479 -2.94 28.04 -4.03
CA GLY A 479 -3.87 27.46 -3.07
C GLY A 479 -4.08 25.95 -3.24
N ALA A 480 -5.34 25.51 -3.16
CA ALA A 480 -5.73 24.10 -3.07
C ALA A 480 -5.94 23.40 -4.43
N TRP A 481 -6.08 24.15 -5.52
CA TRP A 481 -6.29 23.56 -6.85
C TRP A 481 -5.14 22.64 -7.30
N PRO A 482 -3.86 23.08 -7.25
CA PRO A 482 -2.75 22.22 -7.65
C PRO A 482 -2.70 20.93 -6.82
N SER A 483 -2.83 21.06 -5.49
CA SER A 483 -2.73 19.91 -4.60
C SER A 483 -3.86 18.90 -4.78
N LEU A 484 -5.08 19.36 -5.10
CA LEU A 484 -6.20 18.47 -5.43
C LEU A 484 -5.95 17.75 -6.77
N LEU A 485 -5.54 18.49 -7.80
CA LEU A 485 -5.32 17.94 -9.14
C LEU A 485 -4.15 16.96 -9.16
N ASP A 486 -3.03 17.29 -8.53
CA ASP A 486 -1.86 16.42 -8.39
C ASP A 486 -2.21 15.14 -7.62
N THR A 487 -3.00 15.25 -6.54
CA THR A 487 -3.46 14.06 -5.80
C THR A 487 -4.30 13.13 -6.68
N LEU A 488 -5.25 13.69 -7.44
CA LEU A 488 -6.09 12.93 -8.36
C LEU A 488 -5.27 12.32 -9.50
N LEU A 489 -4.31 13.07 -10.05
CA LEU A 489 -3.41 12.62 -11.11
C LEU A 489 -2.50 11.49 -10.62
N TYR A 490 -1.83 11.68 -9.49
CA TYR A 490 -0.89 10.71 -8.92
C TYR A 490 -1.62 9.43 -8.51
N ALA A 491 -2.79 9.53 -7.87
CA ALA A 491 -3.63 8.38 -7.55
C ALA A 491 -4.17 7.69 -8.82
N GLY A 492 -4.56 8.47 -9.83
CA GLY A 492 -5.02 7.98 -11.13
C GLY A 492 -3.95 7.22 -11.91
N ILE A 493 -2.67 7.59 -11.75
CA ILE A 493 -1.52 6.86 -12.32
C ILE A 493 -1.17 5.64 -11.44
N ALA A 494 -1.12 5.81 -10.12
CA ALA A 494 -0.69 4.76 -9.19
C ALA A 494 -1.67 3.58 -9.15
N ALA A 495 -2.99 3.82 -9.17
CA ALA A 495 -3.98 2.77 -8.99
C ALA A 495 -3.98 1.70 -10.10
N PRO A 496 -3.96 2.04 -11.41
CA PRO A 496 -3.82 1.05 -12.49
C PRO A 496 -2.53 0.26 -12.41
N ILE A 497 -1.40 0.92 -12.11
CA ILE A 497 -0.09 0.26 -11.98
C ILE A 497 -0.14 -0.73 -10.82
N THR A 498 -0.71 -0.33 -9.68
CA THR A 498 -0.89 -1.19 -8.50
C THR A 498 -1.75 -2.41 -8.81
N ALA A 499 -2.89 -2.23 -9.47
CA ALA A 499 -3.80 -3.32 -9.83
C ALA A 499 -3.14 -4.30 -10.82
N LEU A 500 -2.48 -3.78 -11.86
CA LEU A 500 -1.77 -4.58 -12.86
C LEU A 500 -0.63 -5.37 -12.24
N PHE A 501 0.24 -4.70 -11.47
CA PHE A 501 1.40 -5.32 -10.86
C PHE A 501 1.01 -6.33 -9.79
N GLY A 502 0.03 -5.99 -8.94
CA GLY A 502 -0.51 -6.91 -7.94
C GLY A 502 -1.17 -8.14 -8.56
N LEU A 503 -1.92 -7.97 -9.66
CA LEU A 503 -2.49 -9.09 -10.41
C LEU A 503 -1.40 -9.98 -11.04
N LEU A 504 -0.34 -9.37 -11.57
CA LEU A 504 0.78 -10.11 -12.16
C LEU A 504 1.50 -10.96 -11.10
N ILE A 505 1.75 -10.38 -9.93
CA ILE A 505 2.31 -11.11 -8.79
C ILE A 505 1.37 -12.23 -8.35
N ALA A 506 0.06 -11.96 -8.24
CA ALA A 506 -0.93 -12.98 -7.90
C ALA A 506 -0.95 -14.12 -8.92
N TYR A 507 -0.86 -13.83 -10.21
CA TYR A 507 -0.77 -14.84 -11.28
C TYR A 507 0.45 -15.74 -11.10
N ILE A 508 1.63 -15.16 -10.87
CA ILE A 508 2.86 -15.94 -10.65
C ILE A 508 2.76 -16.77 -9.37
N VAL A 509 2.28 -16.18 -8.28
CA VAL A 509 2.16 -16.85 -6.98
C VAL A 509 1.09 -17.96 -7.01
N VAL A 510 -0.01 -17.79 -7.73
CA VAL A 510 -1.10 -18.80 -7.74
C VAL A 510 -0.89 -19.87 -8.80
N ARG A 511 -0.51 -19.49 -10.02
CA ARG A 511 -0.48 -20.40 -11.17
C ARG A 511 0.88 -21.07 -11.40
N GLN A 512 1.98 -20.48 -10.91
CA GLN A 512 3.33 -20.98 -11.19
C GLN A 512 3.95 -21.66 -9.96
N GLN A 513 4.85 -22.62 -10.23
CA GLN A 513 5.62 -23.35 -9.23
C GLN A 513 7.11 -23.19 -9.54
N PHE A 514 7.86 -22.61 -8.61
CA PHE A 514 9.31 -22.39 -8.77
C PHE A 514 10.02 -22.32 -7.42
N ARG A 515 11.33 -22.54 -7.46
CA ARG A 515 12.22 -22.39 -6.30
C ARG A 515 12.30 -20.91 -5.92
N GLY A 516 12.05 -20.58 -4.65
CA GLY A 516 12.03 -19.19 -4.16
C GLY A 516 10.66 -18.51 -4.16
N LYS A 517 9.58 -19.22 -4.53
CA LYS A 517 8.20 -18.71 -4.45
C LYS A 517 7.84 -18.13 -3.08
N LYS A 518 8.16 -18.83 -1.99
CA LYS A 518 7.95 -18.35 -0.61
C LYS A 518 8.71 -17.07 -0.31
N THR A 519 9.91 -16.92 -0.86
CA THR A 519 10.71 -15.70 -0.70
C THR A 519 10.02 -14.52 -1.37
N ILE A 520 9.48 -14.70 -2.58
CA ILE A 520 8.71 -13.64 -3.24
C ILE A 520 7.44 -13.32 -2.46
N GLU A 521 6.68 -14.33 -2.03
CA GLU A 521 5.50 -14.11 -1.19
C GLU A 521 5.85 -13.28 0.06
N PHE A 522 6.94 -13.64 0.76
CA PHE A 522 7.44 -12.91 1.92
C PHE A 522 7.93 -11.48 1.59
N SER A 523 8.73 -11.31 0.53
CA SER A 523 9.23 -9.99 0.12
C SER A 523 8.11 -9.06 -0.33
N THR A 524 7.05 -9.59 -0.94
CA THR A 524 5.90 -8.76 -1.32
C THR A 524 4.97 -8.48 -0.15
N MET A 525 4.97 -9.34 0.87
CA MET A 525 4.35 -9.06 2.16
C MET A 525 5.08 -7.96 2.94
N LEU A 526 6.40 -7.81 2.73
CA LEU A 526 7.20 -6.74 3.33
C LEU A 526 6.63 -5.34 3.01
N CYS A 527 6.04 -5.14 1.82
CA CYS A 527 5.32 -3.91 1.45
C CYS A 527 4.28 -3.47 2.49
N PHE A 528 3.62 -4.43 3.13
CA PHE A 528 2.59 -4.19 4.14
C PHE A 528 3.20 -3.99 5.52
N ALA A 529 4.33 -4.65 5.79
CA ALA A 529 4.98 -4.61 7.09
C ALA A 529 5.80 -3.33 7.30
N VAL A 530 6.34 -2.70 6.25
CA VAL A 530 7.10 -1.45 6.37
C VAL A 530 6.15 -0.29 6.69
N PRO A 531 6.27 0.35 7.88
CA PRO A 531 5.43 1.48 8.25
C PRO A 531 5.61 2.67 7.30
N GLY A 532 4.57 3.49 7.12
CA GLY A 532 4.61 4.57 6.14
C GLY A 532 5.71 5.61 6.41
N THR A 533 5.92 5.99 7.67
CA THR A 533 6.99 6.93 8.06
C THR A 533 8.38 6.37 7.74
N VAL A 534 8.62 5.10 8.08
CA VAL A 534 9.85 4.37 7.72
C VAL A 534 10.02 4.36 6.21
N ALA A 535 8.95 4.04 5.45
CA ALA A 535 8.99 4.04 4.00
C ALA A 535 9.39 5.42 3.44
N GLY A 536 8.78 6.51 3.92
CA GLY A 536 9.09 7.87 3.47
C GLY A 536 10.58 8.22 3.63
N ILE A 537 11.13 7.99 4.82
CA ILE A 537 12.54 8.30 5.13
C ILE A 537 13.48 7.40 4.36
N SER A 538 13.18 6.09 4.35
CA SER A 538 13.99 5.13 3.62
C SER A 538 14.05 5.46 2.13
N TYR A 539 12.98 6.02 1.55
CA TYR A 539 12.95 6.48 0.17
C TYR A 539 13.82 7.72 -0.05
N ILE A 540 13.76 8.72 0.85
CA ILE A 540 14.69 9.87 0.79
C ILE A 540 16.13 9.36 0.83
N LEU A 541 16.47 8.55 1.83
CA LEU A 541 17.84 8.04 2.01
C LEU A 541 18.33 7.23 0.80
N ALA A 542 17.45 6.41 0.23
CA ALA A 542 17.76 5.57 -0.92
C ALA A 542 17.90 6.32 -2.24
N PHE A 543 17.08 7.36 -2.45
CA PHE A 543 16.91 8.02 -3.76
C PHE A 543 17.31 9.50 -3.78
N ASN A 544 18.04 9.96 -2.76
CA ASN A 544 18.69 11.28 -2.72
C ASN A 544 20.20 11.20 -3.03
N SER A 545 20.70 10.04 -3.46
CA SER A 545 22.12 9.85 -3.80
C SER A 545 22.30 8.87 -4.94
N ALA A 546 23.50 8.85 -5.53
CA ALA A 546 23.85 7.89 -6.56
C ALA A 546 23.62 6.44 -6.05
N PRO A 547 23.03 5.55 -6.87
CA PRO A 547 22.97 5.64 -8.33
C PRO A 547 21.64 6.18 -8.88
N VAL A 548 20.64 6.52 -8.05
CA VAL A 548 19.31 6.90 -8.54
C VAL A 548 18.78 8.11 -7.77
N TYR A 549 18.55 9.22 -8.47
CA TYR A 549 17.94 10.43 -7.91
C TYR A 549 16.46 10.49 -8.28
N LEU A 550 15.59 10.35 -7.29
CA LEU A 550 14.13 10.52 -7.45
C LEU A 550 13.54 11.55 -6.48
N THR A 551 14.27 11.90 -5.43
CA THR A 551 13.85 12.90 -4.44
C THR A 551 13.50 14.22 -5.13
N GLY A 552 12.38 14.81 -4.74
CA GLY A 552 11.87 16.06 -5.32
C GLY A 552 11.01 15.90 -6.58
N THR A 553 10.90 14.69 -7.15
CA THR A 553 10.09 14.45 -8.35
C THR A 553 8.73 13.82 -8.03
N ALA A 554 7.71 14.03 -8.87
CA ALA A 554 6.42 13.34 -8.74
C ALA A 554 6.55 11.79 -8.82
N ALA A 555 7.60 11.29 -9.47
CA ALA A 555 7.83 9.86 -9.64
C ALA A 555 8.05 9.14 -8.31
N ILE A 556 8.79 9.73 -7.35
CA ILE A 556 9.04 9.10 -6.04
C ILE A 556 7.73 8.94 -5.24
N VAL A 557 6.83 9.92 -5.35
CA VAL A 557 5.51 9.90 -4.70
C VAL A 557 4.63 8.82 -5.34
N ILE A 558 4.52 8.79 -6.66
CA ILE A 558 3.72 7.79 -7.39
C ILE A 558 4.25 6.38 -7.13
N ILE A 559 5.56 6.17 -7.19
CA ILE A 559 6.16 4.85 -6.93
C ILE A 559 5.92 4.42 -5.48
N SER A 560 6.08 5.33 -4.52
CA SER A 560 5.76 5.05 -3.10
C SER A 560 4.29 4.66 -2.93
N MET A 561 3.36 5.36 -3.57
CA MET A 561 1.93 5.01 -3.58
C MET A 561 1.69 3.62 -4.19
N VAL A 562 2.33 3.30 -5.31
CA VAL A 562 2.22 1.99 -5.98
C VAL A 562 2.72 0.88 -5.05
N MET A 563 3.98 0.98 -4.61
CA MET A 563 4.67 -0.08 -3.87
C MET A 563 4.02 -0.39 -2.53
N ARG A 564 3.52 0.64 -1.83
CA ARG A 564 2.79 0.47 -0.56
C ARG A 564 1.41 -0.16 -0.76
N ASN A 565 0.79 0.04 -1.93
CA ASN A 565 -0.55 -0.46 -2.21
C ASN A 565 -0.58 -1.79 -2.99
N VAL A 566 0.55 -2.31 -3.50
CA VAL A 566 0.60 -3.60 -4.23
C VAL A 566 -0.11 -4.76 -3.52
N PRO A 567 -0.03 -4.92 -2.17
CA PRO A 567 -0.72 -6.02 -1.47
C PRO A 567 -2.24 -6.02 -1.66
N VAL A 568 -2.84 -4.89 -2.02
CA VAL A 568 -4.24 -4.81 -2.45
C VAL A 568 -4.47 -5.63 -3.70
N GLY A 569 -3.71 -5.32 -4.76
CA GLY A 569 -3.85 -5.95 -6.06
C GLY A 569 -3.53 -7.44 -5.98
N ILE A 570 -2.56 -7.83 -5.14
CA ILE A 570 -2.24 -9.25 -4.89
C ILE A 570 -3.43 -9.98 -4.28
N ARG A 571 -4.03 -9.45 -3.22
CA ARG A 571 -5.16 -10.12 -2.54
C ARG A 571 -6.39 -10.22 -3.46
N ALA A 572 -6.70 -9.16 -4.18
CA ALA A 572 -7.77 -9.16 -5.18
C ALA A 572 -7.49 -10.18 -6.30
N GLY A 573 -6.25 -10.23 -6.78
CA GLY A 573 -5.81 -11.20 -7.79
C GLY A 573 -5.88 -12.65 -7.31
N ILE A 574 -5.42 -12.94 -6.09
CA ILE A 574 -5.50 -14.28 -5.48
C ILE A 574 -6.96 -14.71 -5.31
N ALA A 575 -7.82 -13.82 -4.81
CA ALA A 575 -9.24 -14.10 -4.65
C ALA A 575 -9.93 -14.36 -5.99
N GLY A 576 -9.63 -13.56 -7.02
CA GLY A 576 -10.19 -13.73 -8.36
C GLY A 576 -9.69 -15.01 -9.04
N LEU A 577 -8.37 -15.27 -9.01
CA LEU A 577 -7.78 -16.47 -9.60
C LEU A 577 -8.19 -17.75 -8.89
N GLY A 578 -8.39 -17.70 -7.57
CA GLY A 578 -8.83 -18.84 -6.77
C GLY A 578 -10.24 -19.32 -7.12
N GLN A 579 -11.06 -18.49 -7.74
CA GLN A 579 -12.38 -18.86 -8.25
C GLN A 579 -12.33 -19.50 -9.65
N LEU A 580 -11.21 -19.38 -10.36
CA LEU A 580 -11.05 -19.88 -11.72
C LEU A 580 -10.31 -21.21 -11.74
N ASP A 581 -10.95 -22.25 -12.28
CA ASP A 581 -10.35 -23.57 -12.40
C ASP A 581 -9.08 -23.55 -13.27
N LYS A 582 -8.06 -24.32 -12.89
CA LYS A 582 -6.78 -24.37 -13.59
C LYS A 582 -6.88 -25.01 -14.98
N SER A 583 -7.91 -25.81 -15.24
CA SER A 583 -8.18 -26.41 -16.55
C SER A 583 -8.29 -25.39 -17.69
N LEU A 584 -8.68 -24.14 -17.42
CA LEU A 584 -8.69 -23.07 -18.42
C LEU A 584 -7.28 -22.74 -18.95
N ASP A 585 -6.29 -22.75 -18.06
CA ASP A 585 -4.89 -22.52 -18.40
C ASP A 585 -4.34 -23.71 -19.21
N GLU A 586 -4.64 -24.93 -18.76
CA GLU A 586 -4.18 -26.18 -19.37
C GLU A 586 -4.79 -26.41 -20.76
N ALA A 587 -6.06 -26.04 -20.97
CA ALA A 587 -6.72 -26.08 -22.27
C ALA A 587 -6.06 -25.12 -23.27
N SER A 588 -5.77 -23.89 -22.84
CA SER A 588 -5.08 -22.88 -23.67
C SER A 588 -3.68 -23.34 -24.06
N LEU A 589 -2.91 -23.84 -23.09
CA LEU A 589 -1.55 -24.34 -23.30
C LEU A 589 -1.53 -25.58 -24.23
N SER A 590 -2.54 -26.45 -24.13
CA SER A 590 -2.68 -27.63 -25.02
C SER A 590 -2.90 -27.25 -26.49
N LEU A 591 -3.53 -26.09 -26.74
CA LEU A 591 -3.67 -25.49 -28.07
C LEU A 591 -2.43 -24.70 -28.53
N ARG A 592 -1.29 -24.85 -27.83
CA ARG A 592 -0.03 -24.14 -28.08
C ARG A 592 -0.14 -22.61 -27.95
N ALA A 593 -1.14 -22.10 -27.23
CA ALA A 593 -1.14 -20.70 -26.83
C ALA A 593 -0.11 -20.49 -25.70
N GLY A 594 0.67 -19.41 -25.75
CA GLY A 594 1.61 -19.07 -24.67
C GLY A 594 0.94 -18.39 -23.49
N SER A 595 1.60 -18.33 -22.32
CA SER A 595 0.99 -17.77 -21.09
C SER A 595 0.52 -16.33 -21.25
N MET A 596 1.23 -15.50 -22.03
CA MET A 596 0.79 -14.13 -22.32
C MET A 596 -0.59 -14.10 -23.00
N ARG A 597 -0.86 -15.02 -23.95
CA ARG A 597 -2.15 -15.11 -24.63
C ARG A 597 -3.24 -15.62 -23.69
N THR A 598 -2.94 -16.65 -22.89
CA THR A 598 -3.85 -17.15 -21.86
C THR A 598 -4.23 -16.03 -20.89
N VAL A 599 -3.25 -15.25 -20.42
CA VAL A 599 -3.50 -14.13 -19.53
C VAL A 599 -4.35 -13.07 -20.22
N MET A 600 -3.97 -12.59 -21.40
CA MET A 600 -4.67 -11.48 -22.06
C MET A 600 -6.08 -11.81 -22.55
N TYR A 601 -6.30 -13.02 -23.09
CA TYR A 601 -7.55 -13.37 -23.75
C TYR A 601 -8.50 -14.20 -22.91
N ILE A 602 -8.01 -14.90 -21.87
CA ILE A 602 -8.83 -15.75 -21.01
C ILE A 602 -8.90 -15.18 -19.60
N LEU A 603 -7.76 -15.01 -18.94
CA LEU A 603 -7.75 -14.62 -17.52
C LEU A 603 -8.15 -13.16 -17.30
N LEU A 604 -7.60 -12.19 -18.05
CA LEU A 604 -7.93 -10.77 -17.86
C LEU A 604 -9.43 -10.48 -18.03
N PRO A 605 -10.12 -10.99 -19.07
CA PRO A 605 -11.56 -10.82 -19.21
C PRO A 605 -12.37 -11.42 -18.05
N LEU A 606 -11.99 -12.62 -17.57
CA LEU A 606 -12.64 -13.29 -16.45
C LEU A 606 -12.36 -12.59 -15.11
N LEU A 607 -11.18 -11.97 -14.97
CA LEU A 607 -10.75 -11.26 -13.77
C LEU A 607 -11.17 -9.79 -13.74
N ARG A 608 -11.94 -9.31 -14.73
CA ARG A 608 -12.45 -7.92 -14.78
C ARG A 608 -13.06 -7.46 -13.44
N PRO A 609 -13.94 -8.22 -12.76
CA PRO A 609 -14.50 -7.78 -11.48
C PRO A 609 -13.43 -7.62 -10.38
N ALA A 610 -12.44 -8.51 -10.35
CA ALA A 610 -11.33 -8.44 -9.40
C ALA A 610 -10.38 -7.26 -9.71
N ILE A 611 -10.11 -7.00 -11.00
CA ILE A 611 -9.29 -5.86 -11.45
C ILE A 611 -9.97 -4.54 -11.09
N LEU A 612 -11.27 -4.40 -11.33
CA LEU A 612 -12.03 -3.20 -11.02
C LEU A 612 -12.07 -2.95 -9.50
N SER A 613 -12.32 -4.00 -8.70
CA SER A 613 -12.26 -3.90 -7.24
C SER A 613 -10.86 -3.50 -6.75
N ALA A 614 -9.80 -4.09 -7.30
CA ALA A 614 -8.42 -3.74 -6.99
C ALA A 614 -8.10 -2.29 -7.37
N LEU A 615 -8.56 -1.83 -8.52
CA LEU A 615 -8.36 -0.48 -9.02
C LEU A 615 -9.01 0.56 -8.09
N ILE A 616 -10.30 0.41 -7.80
CA ILE A 616 -11.05 1.33 -6.91
C ILE A 616 -10.38 1.41 -5.55
N TYR A 617 -10.07 0.27 -4.95
CA TYR A 617 -9.53 0.24 -3.60
C TYR A 617 -8.07 0.73 -3.55
N SER A 618 -7.27 0.52 -4.62
CA SER A 618 -5.94 1.10 -4.75
C SER A 618 -6.01 2.62 -4.93
N PHE A 619 -6.97 3.12 -5.69
CA PHE A 619 -7.21 4.55 -5.88
C PHE A 619 -7.61 5.23 -4.57
N VAL A 620 -8.59 4.67 -3.86
CA VAL A 620 -9.02 5.17 -2.53
C VAL A 620 -7.85 5.21 -1.57
N ARG A 621 -6.99 4.19 -1.57
CA ARG A 621 -5.82 4.18 -0.69
C ARG A 621 -4.71 5.12 -1.12
N ALA A 622 -4.50 5.32 -2.42
CA ALA A 622 -3.51 6.28 -2.90
C ALA A 622 -3.83 7.70 -2.44
N ILE A 623 -5.09 8.14 -2.58
CA ILE A 623 -5.52 9.49 -2.16
C ILE A 623 -5.43 9.69 -0.64
N THR A 624 -5.80 8.67 0.14
CA THR A 624 -5.82 8.76 1.61
C THR A 624 -4.45 8.53 2.26
N THR A 625 -3.40 8.26 1.47
CA THR A 625 -2.06 8.04 2.01
C THR A 625 -1.43 9.37 2.44
N VAL A 626 -0.85 9.39 3.64
CA VAL A 626 -0.13 10.56 4.19
C VAL A 626 1.24 10.16 4.72
N SER A 627 1.33 9.11 5.53
CA SER A 627 2.50 8.81 6.37
C SER A 627 3.85 8.73 5.62
N ALA A 628 3.89 8.17 4.41
CA ALA A 628 5.12 8.11 3.61
C ALA A 628 5.30 9.36 2.75
N ILE A 629 4.19 9.96 2.33
CA ILE A 629 4.17 11.02 1.31
C ILE A 629 4.59 12.35 1.91
N VAL A 630 4.28 12.62 3.18
CA VAL A 630 4.69 13.85 3.88
C VAL A 630 6.21 14.09 3.83
N PHE A 631 7.01 13.03 3.78
CA PHE A 631 8.47 13.10 3.65
C PHE A 631 8.93 13.35 2.20
N LEU A 632 8.13 12.97 1.22
CA LEU A 632 8.52 12.92 -0.19
C LEU A 632 8.03 14.12 -1.00
N VAL A 633 7.07 14.87 -0.46
CA VAL A 633 6.46 16.02 -1.14
C VAL A 633 7.36 17.24 -1.06
N THR A 634 7.32 18.01 -2.13
CA THR A 634 7.95 19.33 -2.26
C THR A 634 6.89 20.38 -2.56
N PRO A 635 7.23 21.68 -2.54
CA PRO A 635 6.33 22.73 -2.99
C PRO A 635 5.81 22.54 -4.42
N ASP A 636 6.47 21.75 -5.28
CA ASP A 636 6.02 21.49 -6.65
C ASP A 636 5.24 20.17 -6.81
N THR A 637 5.32 19.27 -5.82
CA THR A 637 4.63 17.97 -5.83
C THR A 637 3.57 17.92 -4.74
N ARG A 638 2.68 18.91 -4.75
CA ARG A 638 1.72 19.13 -3.66
C ARG A 638 0.67 18.03 -3.65
N VAL A 639 0.55 17.27 -2.57
CA VAL A 639 -0.63 16.40 -2.38
C VAL A 639 -1.60 17.03 -1.37
N ALA A 640 -2.88 16.79 -1.57
CA ALA A 640 -3.98 17.33 -0.78
C ALA A 640 -3.82 16.98 0.70
N THR A 641 -3.44 15.74 1.01
CA THR A 641 -3.29 15.29 2.39
C THR A 641 -2.16 16.00 3.14
N ALA A 642 -1.02 16.23 2.49
CA ALA A 642 0.09 17.00 3.04
C ALA A 642 -0.27 18.50 3.15
N TYR A 643 -0.97 19.04 2.15
CA TYR A 643 -1.45 20.42 2.20
C TYR A 643 -2.39 20.66 3.39
N ILE A 644 -3.38 19.78 3.59
CA ILE A 644 -4.29 19.87 4.74
C ILE A 644 -3.50 19.79 6.05
N LEU A 645 -2.53 18.88 6.13
CA LEU A 645 -1.70 18.72 7.33
C LEU A 645 -0.89 19.99 7.65
N ASN A 646 -0.24 20.59 6.65
CA ASN A 646 0.49 21.84 6.83
C ASN A 646 -0.42 22.97 7.34
N ARG A 647 -1.67 23.05 6.85
CA ARG A 647 -2.65 24.03 7.35
C ARG A 647 -3.05 23.78 8.82
N VAL A 648 -3.04 22.52 9.25
CA VAL A 648 -3.25 22.18 10.67
C VAL A 648 -2.05 22.61 11.50
N GLU A 649 -0.81 22.39 11.02
CA GLU A 649 0.42 22.84 11.68
C GLU A 649 0.47 24.37 11.80
N ASP A 650 0.01 25.09 10.76
CA ASP A 650 -0.11 26.56 10.75
C ASP A 650 -1.25 27.09 11.65
N GLY A 651 -2.06 26.21 12.24
CA GLY A 651 -3.22 26.57 13.07
C GLY A 651 -4.46 27.02 12.28
N GLU A 652 -4.46 26.90 10.94
CA GLU A 652 -5.58 27.21 10.06
C GLU A 652 -6.61 26.07 10.00
N TYR A 653 -7.14 25.67 11.16
CA TYR A 653 -8.08 24.55 11.29
C TYR A 653 -9.31 24.68 10.37
N GLY A 654 -9.91 25.87 10.26
CA GLY A 654 -11.08 26.11 9.39
C GLY A 654 -10.81 25.78 7.92
N VAL A 655 -9.64 26.17 7.42
CA VAL A 655 -9.16 25.88 6.06
C VAL A 655 -8.92 24.37 5.89
N ALA A 656 -8.25 23.74 6.86
CA ALA A 656 -8.00 22.31 6.85
C ALA A 656 -9.29 21.47 6.82
N ILE A 657 -10.29 21.86 7.61
CA ILE A 657 -11.60 21.18 7.69
C ILE A 657 -12.39 21.37 6.40
N ALA A 658 -12.38 22.57 5.83
CA ALA A 658 -13.04 22.84 4.55
C ALA A 658 -12.45 22.05 3.39
N TYR A 659 -11.13 21.90 3.36
CA TYR A 659 -10.51 21.03 2.36
C TYR A 659 -10.81 19.56 2.66
N GLY A 660 -10.78 19.14 3.93
CA GLY A 660 -11.16 17.80 4.33
C GLY A 660 -12.59 17.41 3.91
N SER A 661 -13.56 18.32 4.04
CA SER A 661 -14.94 18.09 3.63
C SER A 661 -15.08 17.93 2.11
N ILE A 662 -14.37 18.75 1.32
CA ILE A 662 -14.32 18.62 -0.15
C ILE A 662 -13.70 17.29 -0.55
N LEU A 663 -12.61 16.90 0.09
CA LEU A 663 -11.93 15.65 -0.24
C LEU A 663 -12.86 14.45 0.04
N ILE A 664 -13.62 14.46 1.13
CA ILE A 664 -14.67 13.46 1.40
C ILE A 664 -15.71 13.43 0.27
N VAL A 665 -16.22 14.59 -0.16
CA VAL A 665 -17.22 14.68 -1.24
C VAL A 665 -16.67 14.17 -2.57
N VAL A 666 -15.47 14.59 -2.95
CA VAL A 666 -14.78 14.13 -4.17
C VAL A 666 -14.56 12.62 -4.12
N MET A 667 -14.13 12.09 -2.98
CA MET A 667 -13.93 10.65 -2.80
C MET A 667 -15.22 9.85 -2.92
N LEU A 668 -16.30 10.30 -2.27
CA LEU A 668 -17.61 9.66 -2.39
C LEU A 668 -18.12 9.72 -3.83
N ALA A 669 -18.00 10.87 -4.50
CA ALA A 669 -18.38 11.02 -5.90
C ALA A 669 -17.62 10.03 -6.80
N ILE A 670 -16.31 9.91 -6.63
CA ILE A 670 -15.49 8.97 -7.41
C ILE A 670 -15.89 7.52 -7.14
N ILE A 671 -16.11 7.13 -5.88
CA ILE A 671 -16.57 5.78 -5.55
C ILE A 671 -17.93 5.50 -6.19
N PHE A 672 -18.89 6.43 -6.12
CA PHE A 672 -20.20 6.25 -6.76
C PHE A 672 -20.10 6.18 -8.29
N ILE A 673 -19.24 6.98 -8.90
CA ILE A 673 -18.97 6.92 -10.35
C ILE A 673 -18.39 5.55 -10.69
N PHE A 674 -17.43 5.04 -9.93
CA PHE A 674 -16.88 3.71 -10.15
C PHE A 674 -17.92 2.61 -9.95
N ASP A 675 -18.70 2.64 -8.87
CA ASP A 675 -19.76 1.65 -8.64
C ASP A 675 -20.81 1.68 -9.77
N TYR A 676 -21.13 2.87 -10.29
CA TYR A 676 -22.01 3.04 -11.44
C TYR A 676 -21.40 2.48 -12.74
N LEU A 677 -20.12 2.80 -13.04
CA LEU A 677 -19.40 2.35 -14.23
C LEU A 677 -19.14 0.84 -14.21
N VAL A 678 -18.85 0.28 -13.03
CA VAL A 678 -18.65 -1.15 -12.83
C VAL A 678 -19.97 -1.90 -12.94
N GLY A 679 -21.10 -1.21 -12.70
CA GLY A 679 -22.45 -1.63 -13.05
C GLY A 679 -22.74 -3.07 -12.68
N GLU A 680 -23.11 -3.32 -11.41
CA GLU A 680 -23.50 -4.62 -10.88
C GLU A 680 -22.92 -5.81 -11.67
N ALA A 681 -21.67 -6.19 -11.37
CA ALA A 681 -21.20 -7.56 -11.59
C ALA A 681 -22.00 -8.55 -10.71
N ARG A 682 -23.34 -8.43 -10.68
CA ARG A 682 -24.29 -9.45 -10.25
C ARG A 682 -24.14 -10.60 -11.23
N ILE A 683 -23.21 -11.48 -10.92
CA ILE A 683 -23.35 -12.91 -11.17
C ILE A 683 -24.45 -13.44 -10.21
N SER A 684 -25.63 -12.84 -10.28
CA SER A 684 -26.84 -13.32 -9.65
C SER A 684 -27.92 -13.26 -10.72
N ARG A 685 -28.01 -14.36 -11.47
CA ARG A 685 -29.29 -14.82 -12.01
C ARG A 685 -30.25 -15.02 -10.84
N SER A 686 -30.82 -13.93 -10.33
CA SER A 686 -31.96 -13.94 -9.40
C SER A 686 -32.77 -12.64 -9.54
N LYS A 687 -32.98 -12.21 -10.78
CA LYS A 687 -34.14 -11.42 -11.18
C LYS A 687 -34.76 -12.05 -12.43
N ALA A 688 -34.94 -13.38 -12.42
CA ALA A 688 -35.99 -13.96 -13.24
C ALA A 688 -37.29 -13.54 -12.56
N LYS A 689 -38.01 -12.62 -13.21
CA LYS A 689 -39.38 -12.26 -12.86
C LYS A 689 -40.18 -13.55 -12.70
N THR A 690 -40.58 -13.90 -11.48
CA THR A 690 -41.80 -14.67 -11.25
C THR A 690 -42.96 -13.74 -11.60
N GLY A 691 -43.28 -13.74 -12.89
CA GLY A 691 -44.50 -13.18 -13.43
C GLY A 691 -45.27 -14.31 -14.10
N GLN A 692 -45.92 -15.12 -13.27
CA GLN A 692 -47.22 -15.74 -13.53
C GLN A 692 -48.00 -15.71 -12.22
#